data_AF-A0A812T977-F1
#
_entry.id   AF-A0A812T977-F1
#
_cell.length_a   1.000
_cell.length_b   1.000
_cell.length_c   1.000
_cell.angle_alpha   90.00
_cell.angle_beta   90.00
_cell.angle_gamma   90.00
#
_symmetry.space_group_name_H-M   'P 1'
#
loop_
_entity.id
_entity.type
_entity.pdbx_description
1 polymer ?
#
loop_
_entity_poly.entity_id
_entity_poly.type
_entity_poly.pdbx_seq_one_letter_code
_entity_poly.pdbx_strand_id
1 'polypeptide(L)'
;MNGYFVLAAMSSAAAALPLTGSPECSCVNHSQDAYGFGCRAHDLNGTEYLECAGTDLELKPSWCADRWCYVDPGACWVTSELSTTYPGLGWSYTTCGYRDRYSRQNVTASLQGKTLRVAFLGNTGGWKGNHCEGANGQLCVNQRGSGPVQRFFDLLAGTAGFEVQHVKAMPQAAYEQMMRVRPQGSQFDLCTWATGMGFVDICVASIVVLPRRADASAFVTLWAEPTILVGPVVEQKSQETLTLSYMLRAAFRPFSTELWMAMLCVVLSTSLMITFFETSAGGQFADMPRKRDRFAEAVYRAFYSLCMCESRFEPTTLGGRIVGLGLAFILILLVCGYTATLASFLVVEKKVAPVIDSLDDAIRRNFKVCAHISHQQTLIAAGMEESNIIVIGSRSAVLSSIGSVCDAAAMSSEDFEAAQASNRGAYCNLERVGLPLGSIMVGMPVAEKWVRQLRYVITQLSMDGHLQQSLSQYRPQTYCSVLESDTSASPVALTLEGMLGPFLVTFFLSLLGVAAHVLRLGCRKTINAAHDLGIDEKVSVRIRKISSKVPRTSRTSLGSSEPKPGQPGQPGQPGSRPRLVRSSSGKSSLDSQETASPSAASPSLSLRDADLGNAGDAVRQYFEGRDSNIITRLESIERLMTLMVEAEEDVSVAY
;
A
#
# COMPACT_ATOMS: atom_id res chain seq x y z
N MET A 1 20.98 -18.11 58.55
CA MET A 1 22.18 -17.30 58.85
C MET A 1 21.73 -15.87 59.02
N ASN A 2 22.18 -15.17 60.07
CA ASN A 2 21.75 -13.78 60.32
C ASN A 2 22.63 -12.83 59.51
N GLY A 3 22.02 -12.00 58.66
CA GLY A 3 22.66 -10.87 57.99
C GLY A 3 22.10 -9.58 58.54
N TYR A 4 22.91 -8.83 59.30
CA TYR A 4 22.49 -7.54 59.85
C TYR A 4 22.43 -6.48 58.74
N PHE A 5 21.23 -5.99 58.42
CA PHE A 5 21.07 -4.77 57.65
C PHE A 5 21.46 -3.58 58.54
N VAL A 6 22.69 -3.10 58.39
CA VAL A 6 23.11 -1.84 59.01
C VAL A 6 22.39 -0.70 58.28
N LEU A 7 21.48 -0.04 58.97
CA LEU A 7 20.91 1.24 58.54
C LEU A 7 22.02 2.30 58.55
N ALA A 8 22.73 2.41 57.42
CA ALA A 8 23.64 3.50 57.15
C ALA A 8 22.82 4.78 57.02
N ALA A 9 22.64 5.47 58.15
CA ALA A 9 22.06 6.81 58.20
C ALA A 9 23.02 7.79 57.51
N MET A 10 22.92 7.87 56.18
CA MET A 10 23.57 8.92 55.39
C MET A 10 22.88 10.24 55.73
N SER A 11 23.34 10.85 56.83
CA SER A 11 23.04 12.23 57.15
C SER A 11 23.42 13.06 55.93
N SER A 12 22.40 13.68 55.32
CA SER A 12 22.61 14.60 54.20
C SER A 12 23.18 15.90 54.75
N ALA A 13 24.45 15.85 55.14
CA ALA A 13 25.30 17.01 55.29
C ALA A 13 25.49 17.59 53.88
N ALA A 14 24.49 18.35 53.43
CA ALA A 14 24.58 19.15 52.22
C ALA A 14 25.82 20.03 52.36
N ALA A 15 26.86 19.69 51.61
CA ALA A 15 28.16 20.33 51.71
C ALA A 15 27.95 21.85 51.54
N ALA A 16 28.28 22.60 52.58
CA ALA A 16 27.98 24.02 52.62
C ALA A 16 28.82 24.73 51.56
N LEU A 17 28.24 24.94 50.38
CA LEU A 17 28.88 25.65 49.28
C LEU A 17 29.42 26.98 49.79
N PRO A 18 30.64 27.38 49.36
CA PRO A 18 31.28 28.59 49.84
C PRO A 18 30.34 29.79 49.75
N LEU A 19 30.35 30.65 50.76
CA LEU A 19 29.63 31.92 50.68
C LEU A 19 30.12 32.78 49.50
N THR A 20 31.33 32.51 48.98
CA THR A 20 31.92 33.14 47.81
C THR A 20 31.38 32.65 46.46
N GLY A 21 30.50 31.65 46.39
CA GLY A 21 29.98 31.09 45.14
C GLY A 21 30.75 29.86 44.63
N SER A 22 30.62 29.58 43.33
CA SER A 22 31.26 28.45 42.65
C SER A 22 32.61 28.87 42.03
N PRO A 23 33.53 27.95 41.73
CA PRO A 23 34.81 28.32 41.11
C PRO A 23 34.66 28.91 39.70
N GLU A 24 33.53 28.69 39.02
CA GLU A 24 33.18 29.26 37.70
C GLU A 24 32.47 30.63 37.78
N CYS A 25 32.10 31.08 38.98
CA CYS A 25 31.48 32.39 39.22
C CYS A 25 31.54 32.79 40.69
N SER A 26 32.27 33.86 41.01
CA SER A 26 32.32 34.40 42.38
C SER A 26 31.16 35.35 42.69
N CYS A 27 30.60 35.24 43.88
CA CYS A 27 29.65 36.20 44.42
C CYS A 27 30.30 37.56 44.66
N VAL A 28 29.69 38.62 44.13
CA VAL A 28 30.10 40.02 44.32
C VAL A 28 29.44 40.57 45.59
N ASN A 29 30.22 41.27 46.41
CA ASN A 29 29.70 42.03 47.55
C ASN A 29 29.43 43.48 47.13
N HIS A 30 28.20 43.98 47.31
CA HIS A 30 27.76 45.27 46.77
C HIS A 30 26.94 46.15 47.73
N SER A 31 26.24 45.55 48.69
CA SER A 31 25.35 46.24 49.63
C SER A 31 25.92 46.27 51.06
N GLN A 32 25.49 47.26 51.85
CA GLN A 32 25.71 47.23 53.31
C GLN A 32 24.72 46.27 53.99
N ASP A 33 23.52 46.15 53.41
CA ASP A 33 22.52 45.15 53.77
C ASP A 33 23.00 43.76 53.34
N ALA A 34 22.95 42.78 54.26
CA ALA A 34 23.49 41.44 54.04
C ALA A 34 22.67 40.55 53.08
N TYR A 35 21.66 41.11 52.42
CA TYR A 35 20.78 40.43 51.46
C TYR A 35 21.48 40.29 50.10
N GLY A 36 21.47 39.08 49.53
CA GLY A 36 22.28 38.75 48.34
C GLY A 36 23.81 38.70 48.57
N PHE A 37 24.31 38.98 49.80
CA PHE A 37 25.74 38.88 50.12
C PHE A 37 26.17 37.42 50.31
N GLY A 38 26.70 36.87 49.22
CA GLY A 38 27.14 35.49 49.16
C GLY A 38 25.99 34.49 49.21
N CYS A 39 26.29 33.21 49.01
CA CYS A 39 25.25 32.19 48.81
C CYS A 39 24.33 31.99 50.03
N ARG A 40 23.19 32.67 50.04
CA ARG A 40 22.20 32.69 51.13
C ARG A 40 20.80 32.52 50.57
N ALA A 41 19.90 31.98 51.39
CA ALA A 41 18.47 31.93 51.08
C ALA A 41 17.88 33.36 51.05
N HIS A 42 16.63 33.50 50.61
CA HIS A 42 15.92 34.77 50.75
C HIS A 42 15.70 35.13 52.22
N ASP A 43 15.31 36.37 52.50
CA ASP A 43 15.03 36.77 53.88
C ASP A 43 13.72 36.12 54.37
N LEU A 44 13.89 34.95 55.01
CA LEU A 44 12.80 34.12 55.51
C LEU A 44 12.03 34.75 56.68
N ASN A 45 12.52 35.88 57.22
CA ASN A 45 11.94 36.62 58.34
C ASN A 45 11.78 38.14 58.02
N GLY A 46 12.01 38.55 56.77
CA GLY A 46 12.17 39.95 56.38
C GLY A 46 10.90 40.68 56.00
N THR A 47 11.00 42.00 55.83
CA THR A 47 9.89 42.85 55.37
C THR A 47 9.86 43.07 53.85
N GLU A 48 10.95 42.79 53.14
CA GLU A 48 11.08 43.07 51.69
C GLU A 48 10.32 42.06 50.82
N TYR A 49 10.34 40.77 51.19
CA TYR A 49 9.63 39.68 50.51
C TYR A 49 8.70 38.96 51.48
N LEU A 50 7.54 39.57 51.76
CA LEU A 50 6.54 39.08 52.72
C LEU A 50 6.07 37.62 52.46
N GLU A 51 6.08 37.19 51.20
CA GLU A 51 5.80 35.80 50.79
C GLU A 51 6.84 34.79 51.33
N CYS A 52 8.09 35.21 51.53
CA CYS A 52 9.13 34.43 52.19
C CYS A 52 9.10 34.57 53.72
N ALA A 53 8.43 35.59 54.27
CA ALA A 53 8.25 35.77 55.72
C ALA A 53 7.04 35.01 56.30
N GLY A 54 6.21 34.39 55.45
CA GLY A 54 5.06 33.60 55.85
C GLY A 54 5.43 32.41 56.75
N THR A 55 4.59 32.18 57.77
CA THR A 55 4.63 31.03 58.70
C THR A 55 3.93 29.78 58.15
N ASP A 56 3.06 29.95 57.15
CA ASP A 56 2.40 28.85 56.46
C ASP A 56 3.37 28.18 55.48
N LEU A 57 3.66 26.90 55.70
CA LEU A 57 4.64 26.13 54.92
C LEU A 57 4.10 25.60 53.59
N GLU A 58 2.78 25.60 53.36
CA GLU A 58 2.17 25.19 52.08
C GLU A 58 2.04 26.36 51.12
N LEU A 59 1.80 27.57 51.63
CA LEU A 59 1.77 28.82 50.84
C LEU A 59 3.17 29.38 50.53
N LYS A 60 4.20 29.03 51.31
CA LYS A 60 5.56 29.58 51.16
C LYS A 60 6.23 29.17 49.84
N PRO A 61 6.69 30.10 49.00
CA PRO A 61 7.34 29.77 47.74
C PRO A 61 8.59 28.89 47.90
N SER A 62 8.66 27.79 47.13
CA SER A 62 9.78 26.84 47.19
C SER A 62 11.16 27.43 46.87
N TRP A 63 11.21 28.59 46.20
CA TRP A 63 12.46 29.31 45.91
C TRP A 63 12.96 30.17 47.08
N CYS A 64 12.13 30.48 48.09
CA CYS A 64 12.58 31.26 49.25
C CYS A 64 13.75 30.58 49.98
N ALA A 65 13.78 29.24 49.97
CA ALA A 65 14.85 28.41 50.56
C ALA A 65 16.04 28.16 49.60
N ASP A 66 15.94 28.53 48.32
CA ASP A 66 17.04 28.41 47.37
C ASP A 66 18.08 29.49 47.63
N ARG A 67 19.37 29.13 47.54
CA ARG A 67 20.47 30.05 47.81
C ARG A 67 20.90 30.76 46.54
N TRP A 68 21.16 32.07 46.63
CA TRP A 68 21.62 32.91 45.54
C TRP A 68 22.62 33.97 46.04
N CYS A 69 23.23 34.70 45.11
CA CYS A 69 23.98 35.92 45.38
C CYS A 69 24.04 36.85 44.16
N TYR A 70 24.50 38.09 44.37
CA TYR A 70 24.89 38.97 43.26
C TYR A 70 26.22 38.54 42.64
N VAL A 71 26.40 38.78 41.34
CA VAL A 71 27.53 38.33 40.52
C VAL A 71 27.88 39.36 39.45
N ASP A 72 29.10 39.30 38.90
CA ASP A 72 29.50 40.05 37.70
C ASP A 72 29.14 39.23 36.43
N PRO A 73 28.20 39.68 35.58
CA PRO A 73 27.80 38.95 34.37
C PRO A 73 28.92 38.86 33.32
N GLY A 74 29.93 39.73 33.36
CA GLY A 74 31.08 39.70 32.46
C GLY A 74 32.18 38.74 32.89
N ALA A 75 32.25 38.42 34.18
CA ALA A 75 33.24 37.50 34.75
C ALA A 75 32.72 36.06 34.92
N CYS A 76 31.39 35.86 34.94
CA CYS A 76 30.77 34.57 35.24
C CYS A 76 30.32 33.79 34.01
N TRP A 77 30.53 32.47 34.01
CA TRP A 77 30.09 31.57 32.93
C TRP A 77 28.76 30.86 33.24
N VAL A 78 28.27 30.97 34.48
CA VAL A 78 27.00 30.37 34.92
C VAL A 78 25.82 31.30 34.65
N THR A 79 24.60 30.76 34.58
CA THR A 79 23.41 31.57 34.32
C THR A 79 23.11 32.58 35.41
N SER A 80 22.95 33.85 35.03
CA SER A 80 22.53 34.98 35.88
C SER A 80 21.56 35.88 35.12
N GLU A 81 20.57 36.46 35.79
CA GLU A 81 19.74 37.54 35.23
C GLU A 81 20.25 38.90 35.74
N LEU A 82 20.12 39.96 34.93
CA LEU A 82 20.58 41.31 35.31
C LEU A 82 19.75 41.87 36.47
N SER A 83 20.41 42.52 37.43
CA SER A 83 19.74 43.17 38.56
C SER A 83 19.08 44.47 38.13
N THR A 84 17.78 44.58 38.38
CA THR A 84 17.05 45.86 38.27
C THR A 84 17.37 46.82 39.41
N THR A 85 17.87 46.31 40.54
CA THR A 85 18.20 47.09 41.74
C THR A 85 19.62 47.66 41.68
N TYR A 86 20.56 46.91 41.08
CA TYR A 86 21.98 47.27 41.00
C TYR A 86 22.48 47.18 39.55
N PRO A 87 22.38 48.28 38.77
CA PRO A 87 22.80 48.31 37.37
C PRO A 87 24.26 47.87 37.19
N GLY A 88 24.49 46.94 36.26
CA GLY A 88 25.82 46.37 35.97
C GLY A 88 26.10 45.04 36.68
N LEU A 89 25.37 44.70 37.74
CA LEU A 89 25.43 43.37 38.36
C LEU A 89 24.32 42.46 37.86
N GLY A 90 24.58 41.15 37.91
CA GLY A 90 23.56 40.10 37.81
C GLY A 90 23.30 39.47 39.17
N TRP A 91 22.29 38.62 39.26
CA TRP A 91 22.08 37.69 40.37
C TRP A 91 22.02 36.26 39.85
N SER A 92 22.47 35.28 40.65
CA SER A 92 22.47 33.87 40.27
C SER A 92 22.21 32.93 41.45
N TYR A 93 21.31 31.97 41.22
CA TYR A 93 21.15 30.76 42.04
C TYR A 93 22.20 29.70 41.65
N THR A 94 22.60 29.67 40.38
CA THR A 94 23.49 28.65 39.79
C THR A 94 24.89 28.73 40.39
N THR A 95 25.39 29.94 40.62
CA THR A 95 26.59 30.25 41.42
C THR A 95 26.57 29.59 42.80
N CYS A 96 25.39 29.35 43.35
CA CYS A 96 25.18 28.79 44.68
C CYS A 96 24.71 27.34 44.66
N GLY A 97 24.78 26.66 43.50
CA GLY A 97 24.38 25.27 43.33
C GLY A 97 22.86 25.03 43.19
N TYR A 98 22.06 26.10 43.12
CA TYR A 98 20.61 26.00 42.95
C TYR A 98 20.20 26.34 41.52
N ARG A 99 19.15 25.69 41.02
CA ARG A 99 18.49 26.13 39.79
C ARG A 99 17.56 27.29 40.13
N ASP A 100 17.63 28.37 39.37
CA ASP A 100 16.66 29.47 39.45
C ASP A 100 15.21 28.96 39.38
N ARG A 101 14.52 29.06 40.53
CA ARG A 101 13.09 28.81 40.70
C ARG A 101 12.29 30.08 41.00
N TYR A 102 12.94 31.17 41.42
CA TYR A 102 12.34 32.48 41.64
C TYR A 102 11.78 33.05 40.35
N SER A 103 12.63 33.24 39.33
CA SER A 103 12.18 33.61 37.99
C SER A 103 11.45 32.46 37.27
N ARG A 104 11.19 31.31 37.92
CA ARG A 104 10.25 30.28 37.42
C ARG A 104 8.82 30.49 37.92
N GLN A 105 8.61 30.81 39.20
CA GLN A 105 7.27 31.27 39.62
C GLN A 105 6.95 32.63 38.99
N ASN A 106 7.94 33.51 38.90
CA ASN A 106 7.82 34.75 38.13
C ASN A 106 7.66 34.51 36.61
N VAL A 107 7.93 33.32 36.05
CA VAL A 107 7.75 33.09 34.59
C VAL A 107 6.27 33.18 34.18
N THR A 108 5.35 32.66 34.99
CA THR A 108 3.91 32.79 34.72
C THR A 108 3.40 34.14 35.22
N ALA A 109 3.78 34.55 36.44
CA ALA A 109 3.32 35.81 37.03
C ALA A 109 3.84 37.07 36.29
N SER A 110 5.02 37.03 35.66
CA SER A 110 5.56 38.17 34.89
C SER A 110 4.85 38.43 33.56
N LEU A 111 4.03 37.49 33.07
CA LEU A 111 3.10 37.72 31.95
C LEU A 111 1.76 38.32 32.44
N GLN A 112 1.33 37.98 33.66
CA GLN A 112 0.06 38.41 34.20
C GLN A 112 -0.01 39.95 34.30
N GLY A 113 -1.08 40.53 33.75
CA GLY A 113 -1.28 41.98 33.68
C GLY A 113 -0.29 42.72 32.78
N LYS A 114 0.47 42.04 31.91
CA LYS A 114 1.29 42.69 30.87
C LYS A 114 0.52 42.80 29.57
N THR A 115 0.73 43.89 28.85
CA THR A 115 0.24 44.06 27.49
C THR A 115 1.31 43.62 26.48
N LEU A 116 1.05 42.56 25.71
CA LEU A 116 1.94 42.04 24.67
C LEU A 116 1.54 42.56 23.29
N ARG A 117 2.53 42.92 22.47
CA ARG A 117 2.35 43.35 21.07
C ARG A 117 2.21 42.14 20.15
N VAL A 118 1.00 41.82 19.73
CA VAL A 118 0.70 40.60 18.96
C VAL A 118 0.37 40.92 17.51
N ALA A 119 1.02 40.23 16.58
CA ALA A 119 0.68 40.28 15.16
C ALA A 119 0.00 38.98 14.73
N PHE A 120 -1.16 39.08 14.07
CA PHE A 120 -1.92 37.93 13.58
C PHE A 120 -1.75 37.82 12.06
N LEU A 121 -1.36 36.66 11.53
CA LEU A 121 -1.17 36.45 10.09
C LEU A 121 -2.07 35.32 9.57
N GLY A 122 -2.66 35.54 8.39
CA GLY A 122 -3.38 34.52 7.66
C GLY A 122 -2.42 33.51 7.01
N ASN A 123 -2.61 32.23 7.27
CA ASN A 123 -1.89 31.15 6.62
C ASN A 123 -2.29 31.00 5.14
N THR A 124 -1.36 30.55 4.30
CA THR A 124 -1.54 30.39 2.84
C THR A 124 -2.01 29.00 2.41
N GLY A 125 -2.21 28.10 3.36
CA GLY A 125 -2.48 26.69 3.16
C GLY A 125 -2.60 25.97 4.50
N GLY A 126 -2.90 24.67 4.44
CA GLY A 126 -3.23 23.85 5.60
C GLY A 126 -4.54 24.24 6.30
N TRP A 127 -4.92 23.45 7.30
CA TRP A 127 -6.04 23.76 8.20
C TRP A 127 -5.58 24.13 9.62
N LYS A 128 -4.32 23.83 9.99
CA LYS A 128 -3.81 24.01 11.36
C LYS A 128 -3.37 25.44 11.68
N GLY A 129 -3.51 26.36 10.73
CA GLY A 129 -3.04 27.74 10.84
C GLY A 129 -3.88 28.68 11.71
N ASN A 130 -3.55 29.96 11.58
CA ASN A 130 -4.48 31.06 11.79
C ASN A 130 -4.93 31.54 10.40
N HIS A 131 -6.21 31.80 10.18
CA HIS A 131 -6.79 32.13 8.88
C HIS A 131 -7.66 33.38 8.99
N CYS A 132 -7.51 34.30 8.04
CA CYS A 132 -8.12 35.62 8.09
C CYS A 132 -8.83 35.92 6.78
N GLU A 133 -10.13 36.21 6.85
CA GLU A 133 -10.96 36.48 5.67
C GLU A 133 -10.33 37.57 4.79
N GLY A 134 -10.12 37.26 3.51
CA GLY A 134 -9.48 38.16 2.53
C GLY A 134 -7.97 38.37 2.68
N ALA A 135 -7.30 37.82 3.71
CA ALA A 135 -5.92 38.16 4.08
C ALA A 135 -4.96 36.95 4.10
N ASN A 136 -5.15 35.99 3.18
CA ASN A 136 -4.29 34.80 3.06
C ASN A 136 -2.84 35.20 2.76
N GLY A 137 -1.90 34.80 3.61
CA GLY A 137 -0.49 35.18 3.52
C GLY A 137 -0.19 36.63 3.90
N GLN A 138 -1.09 37.32 4.61
CA GLN A 138 -0.97 38.73 4.99
C GLN A 138 -1.28 38.96 6.48
N LEU A 139 -0.97 40.17 6.95
CA LEU A 139 -1.28 40.64 8.31
C LEU A 139 -2.77 40.93 8.45
N CYS A 140 -3.39 40.46 9.52
CA CYS A 140 -4.84 40.52 9.71
C CYS A 140 -5.32 41.86 10.30
N VAL A 141 -5.11 42.98 9.59
CA VAL A 141 -5.27 44.38 10.07
C VAL A 141 -6.50 44.65 10.96
N ASN A 142 -7.66 44.06 10.65
CA ASN A 142 -8.94 44.33 11.33
C ASN A 142 -9.50 43.17 12.17
N GLN A 143 -8.82 42.03 12.25
CA GLN A 143 -9.32 40.80 12.89
C GLN A 143 -8.17 39.98 13.50
N ARG A 144 -8.40 39.17 14.54
CA ARG A 144 -7.36 38.21 15.01
C ARG A 144 -7.22 36.99 14.09
N GLY A 145 -8.21 36.77 13.22
CA GLY A 145 -8.36 35.55 12.44
C GLY A 145 -9.15 34.46 13.18
N SER A 146 -9.10 33.25 12.64
CA SER A 146 -9.77 32.05 13.16
C SER A 146 -8.96 30.80 12.81
N GLY A 147 -9.18 29.70 13.53
CA GLY A 147 -8.44 28.45 13.36
C GLY A 147 -7.78 27.97 14.66
N PRO A 148 -7.15 26.79 14.66
CA PRO A 148 -6.67 26.16 15.89
C PRO A 148 -5.47 26.87 16.52
N VAL A 149 -4.58 27.50 15.74
CA VAL A 149 -3.49 28.33 16.31
C VAL A 149 -4.05 29.60 16.97
N GLN A 150 -5.07 30.23 16.38
CA GLN A 150 -5.74 31.37 17.02
C GLN A 150 -6.46 30.95 18.30
N ARG A 151 -7.21 29.85 18.25
CA ARG A 151 -7.92 29.30 19.42
C ARG A 151 -6.95 28.95 20.55
N PHE A 152 -5.82 28.31 20.23
CA PHE A 152 -4.77 28.01 21.20
C PHE A 152 -4.11 29.28 21.75
N PHE A 153 -3.94 30.33 20.94
CA PHE A 153 -3.40 31.61 21.40
C PHE A 153 -4.36 32.37 22.33
N ASP A 154 -5.67 32.40 22.05
CA ASP A 154 -6.64 33.00 22.99
C ASP A 154 -6.71 32.23 24.32
N LEU A 155 -6.54 30.90 24.31
CA LEU A 155 -6.37 30.10 25.53
C LEU A 155 -5.06 30.45 26.27
N LEU A 156 -3.94 30.56 25.55
CA LEU A 156 -2.64 30.97 26.11
C LEU A 156 -2.73 32.34 26.80
N ALA A 157 -3.34 33.34 26.14
CA ALA A 157 -3.54 34.67 26.71
C ALA A 157 -4.42 34.63 27.96
N GLY A 158 -5.51 33.84 27.93
CA GLY A 158 -6.41 33.65 29.08
C GLY A 158 -5.72 33.00 30.28
N THR A 159 -4.98 31.91 30.09
CA THR A 159 -4.31 31.18 31.18
C THR A 159 -3.07 31.91 31.72
N ALA A 160 -2.34 32.62 30.87
CA ALA A 160 -1.19 33.44 31.31
C ALA A 160 -1.59 34.84 31.83
N GLY A 161 -2.86 35.25 31.65
CA GLY A 161 -3.40 36.51 32.16
C GLY A 161 -2.81 37.76 31.52
N PHE A 162 -2.34 37.70 30.26
CA PHE A 162 -1.76 38.84 29.54
C PHE A 162 -2.76 39.49 28.58
N GLU A 163 -2.65 40.80 28.39
CA GLU A 163 -3.44 41.56 27.43
C GLU A 163 -2.83 41.54 26.03
N VAL A 164 -3.69 41.62 25.01
CA VAL A 164 -3.32 41.49 23.59
C VAL A 164 -3.45 42.84 22.89
N GLN A 165 -2.33 43.55 22.73
CA GLN A 165 -2.24 44.73 21.87
C GLN A 165 -2.03 44.30 20.42
N HIS A 166 -3.07 44.42 19.60
CA HIS A 166 -3.01 44.03 18.18
C HIS A 166 -2.17 45.01 17.35
N VAL A 167 -1.05 44.51 16.81
CA VAL A 167 -0.19 45.22 15.85
C VAL A 167 -0.82 45.16 14.45
N LYS A 168 -1.46 46.27 14.05
CA LYS A 168 -2.18 46.39 12.77
C LYS A 168 -1.31 46.64 11.54
N ALA A 169 -0.05 47.02 11.72
CA ALA A 169 0.91 47.28 10.64
C ALA A 169 2.33 46.97 11.12
N MET A 170 3.17 46.42 10.23
CA MET A 170 4.59 46.16 10.52
C MET A 170 5.42 47.45 10.37
N PRO A 171 6.35 47.75 11.29
CA PRO A 171 7.20 48.93 11.15
C PRO A 171 8.11 48.87 9.91
N GLN A 172 8.21 50.02 9.22
CA GLN A 172 9.01 50.20 8.01
C GLN A 172 10.47 49.72 8.17
N ALA A 173 11.09 49.93 9.32
CA ALA A 173 12.45 49.49 9.59
C ALA A 173 12.64 47.95 9.52
N ALA A 174 11.63 47.17 9.92
CA ALA A 174 11.65 45.71 9.78
C ALA A 174 11.47 45.29 8.32
N TYR A 175 10.64 46.00 7.55
CA TYR A 175 10.47 45.77 6.12
C TYR A 175 11.75 46.06 5.34
N GLU A 176 12.39 47.20 5.59
CA GLU A 176 13.68 47.53 4.96
C GLU A 176 14.77 46.53 5.33
N GLN A 177 14.87 46.10 6.58
CA GLN A 177 15.86 45.12 6.99
C GLN A 177 15.61 43.75 6.35
N MET A 178 14.35 43.32 6.27
CA MET A 178 13.97 42.12 5.51
C MET A 178 14.37 42.27 4.03
N MET A 179 14.06 43.40 3.39
CA MET A 179 14.34 43.62 1.96
C MET A 179 15.84 43.69 1.65
N ARG A 180 16.69 44.21 2.56
CA ARG A 180 18.16 44.19 2.41
C ARG A 180 18.72 42.76 2.37
N VAL A 181 18.19 41.86 3.20
CA VAL A 181 18.66 40.46 3.31
C VAL A 181 17.97 39.55 2.29
N ARG A 182 16.70 39.85 1.97
CA ARG A 182 15.83 39.03 1.12
C ARG A 182 14.79 39.92 0.39
N PRO A 183 15.10 40.44 -0.80
CA PRO A 183 14.16 41.22 -1.63
C PRO A 183 12.87 40.49 -2.03
N GLN A 184 12.82 39.16 -1.87
CA GLN A 184 11.64 38.31 -2.09
C GLN A 184 11.20 37.64 -0.76
N GLY A 185 11.06 38.46 0.29
CA GLY A 185 10.54 38.06 1.59
C GLY A 185 9.03 37.88 1.58
N SER A 186 8.52 36.85 2.26
CA SER A 186 7.09 36.68 2.54
C SER A 186 6.68 37.45 3.80
N GLN A 187 5.38 37.69 3.99
CA GLN A 187 4.89 38.32 5.24
C GLN A 187 5.23 37.50 6.49
N PHE A 188 5.36 36.17 6.37
CA PHE A 188 5.86 35.31 7.46
C PHE A 188 7.33 35.58 7.79
N ASP A 189 8.15 35.91 6.78
CA ASP A 189 9.52 36.38 7.01
C ASP A 189 9.47 37.78 7.68
N LEU A 190 8.68 38.73 7.15
CA LEU A 190 8.53 40.07 7.74
C LEU A 190 8.15 40.03 9.23
N CYS A 191 7.17 39.19 9.59
CA CYS A 191 6.73 39.06 10.99
C CYS A 191 7.82 38.42 11.88
N THR A 192 8.54 37.43 11.35
CA THR A 192 9.68 36.82 12.06
C THR A 192 10.76 37.86 12.36
N TRP A 193 11.20 38.63 11.35
CA TRP A 193 12.19 39.69 11.52
C TRP A 193 11.69 40.82 12.44
N ALA A 194 10.43 41.25 12.32
CA ALA A 194 9.84 42.27 13.20
C ALA A 194 9.77 41.81 14.67
N THR A 195 9.64 40.51 14.91
CA THR A 195 9.64 39.91 16.26
C THR A 195 11.04 39.82 16.85
N GLY A 196 12.03 39.39 16.06
CA GLY A 196 13.44 39.39 16.46
C GLY A 196 13.99 40.79 16.74
N MET A 197 13.63 41.77 15.90
CA MET A 197 13.95 43.19 16.13
C MET A 197 13.16 43.83 17.28
N GLY A 198 12.32 43.08 17.99
CA GLY A 198 11.58 43.58 19.16
C GLY A 198 10.52 44.65 18.83
N PHE A 199 10.01 44.70 17.60
CA PHE A 199 8.83 45.51 17.27
C PHE A 199 7.52 44.81 17.62
N VAL A 200 7.52 43.48 17.51
CA VAL A 200 6.41 42.57 17.83
C VAL A 200 6.88 41.64 18.95
N ASP A 201 5.98 41.22 19.83
CA ASP A 201 6.28 40.32 20.96
C ASP A 201 6.06 38.84 20.59
N ILE A 202 5.07 38.54 19.75
CA ILE A 202 4.79 37.22 19.16
C ILE A 202 3.98 37.35 17.86
N CYS A 203 4.27 36.51 16.86
CA CYS A 203 3.44 36.35 15.66
C CYS A 203 2.55 35.09 15.76
N VAL A 204 1.24 35.26 15.65
CA VAL A 204 0.24 34.19 15.76
C VAL A 204 -0.16 33.71 14.36
N ALA A 205 0.58 32.69 13.91
CA ALA A 205 0.32 31.90 12.70
C ALA A 205 1.09 30.57 12.76
N SER A 206 0.72 29.60 11.91
CA SER A 206 1.56 28.42 11.64
C SER A 206 2.75 28.84 10.78
N ILE A 207 3.95 28.98 11.37
CA ILE A 207 5.16 29.38 10.65
C ILE A 207 6.17 28.23 10.68
N VAL A 208 6.54 27.74 9.49
CA VAL A 208 7.62 26.75 9.33
C VAL A 208 8.94 27.35 9.80
N VAL A 209 9.57 26.67 10.75
CA VAL A 209 10.89 27.00 11.30
C VAL A 209 11.96 26.62 10.27
N LEU A 210 12.65 27.63 9.75
CA LEU A 210 13.74 27.49 8.78
C LEU A 210 15.00 28.10 9.39
N PRO A 211 16.22 27.68 9.01
CA PRO A 211 17.46 28.22 9.60
C PRO A 211 17.52 29.75 9.57
N ARG A 212 17.25 30.36 8.41
CA ARG A 212 17.15 31.83 8.22
C ARG A 212 16.07 32.55 9.05
N ARG A 213 15.12 31.81 9.66
CA ARG A 213 14.06 32.34 10.52
C ARG A 213 14.43 32.19 11.99
N ALA A 214 15.00 31.04 12.37
CA ALA A 214 15.51 30.80 13.71
C ALA A 214 16.73 31.69 14.05
N ASP A 215 17.52 32.06 13.04
CA ASP A 215 18.55 33.10 13.10
C ASP A 215 17.96 34.50 13.32
N ALA A 216 16.87 34.83 12.62
CA ALA A 216 16.22 36.13 12.71
C ALA A 216 15.37 36.35 13.99
N SER A 217 14.85 35.30 14.62
CA SER A 217 14.04 35.37 15.85
C SER A 217 13.94 33.99 16.53
N ALA A 218 13.87 33.98 17.86
CA ALA A 218 13.64 32.76 18.61
C ALA A 218 12.23 32.19 18.35
N PHE A 219 12.12 30.87 18.17
CA PHE A 219 10.84 30.18 17.95
C PHE A 219 10.39 29.36 19.15
N VAL A 220 9.09 29.37 19.41
CA VAL A 220 8.41 28.33 20.18
C VAL A 220 7.73 27.36 19.22
N THR A 221 8.22 26.12 19.19
CA THR A 221 7.66 25.03 18.37
C THR A 221 6.30 24.60 18.92
N LEU A 222 5.32 24.41 18.03
CA LEU A 222 3.99 23.90 18.36
C LEU A 222 3.85 22.42 17.98
N TRP A 223 4.25 22.04 16.75
CA TRP A 223 4.27 20.65 16.31
C TRP A 223 5.32 20.41 15.21
N ALA A 224 5.53 19.13 14.87
CA ALA A 224 6.26 18.72 13.68
C ALA A 224 5.25 18.31 12.61
N GLU A 225 5.22 18.99 11.47
CA GLU A 225 4.30 18.70 10.37
C GLU A 225 4.91 17.62 9.45
N PRO A 226 4.27 16.44 9.30
CA PRO A 226 4.79 15.39 8.44
C PRO A 226 4.67 15.78 6.96
N THR A 227 5.79 15.64 6.25
CA THR A 227 5.84 15.66 4.79
C THR A 227 5.44 14.27 4.28
N ILE A 228 4.34 14.20 3.54
CA ILE A 228 3.82 12.96 2.95
C ILE A 228 4.03 12.97 1.44
N LEU A 229 4.20 11.78 0.86
CA LEU A 229 4.05 11.56 -0.57
C LEU A 229 2.56 11.34 -0.88
N VAL A 230 2.07 11.94 -1.95
CA VAL A 230 0.70 11.83 -2.45
C VAL A 230 0.77 11.42 -3.91
N GLY A 231 0.05 10.38 -4.30
CA GLY A 231 0.04 9.85 -5.66
C GLY A 231 -1.37 9.51 -6.14
N PRO A 232 -1.59 9.35 -7.45
CA PRO A 232 -2.84 8.87 -7.99
C PRO A 232 -3.07 7.43 -7.54
N VAL A 233 -4.29 7.14 -7.12
CA VAL A 233 -4.79 5.77 -7.02
C VAL A 233 -5.45 5.39 -8.33
N VAL A 234 -5.13 4.20 -8.82
CA VAL A 234 -5.72 3.63 -10.02
C VAL A 234 -6.52 2.42 -9.61
N GLU A 235 -7.79 2.37 -10.02
CA GLU A 235 -8.55 1.13 -9.99
C GLU A 235 -7.70 0.05 -10.66
N GLN A 236 -7.43 -1.07 -9.98
CA GLN A 236 -7.05 -2.29 -10.69
C GLN A 236 -8.29 -2.83 -11.43
N LYS A 237 -8.69 -2.11 -12.48
CA LYS A 237 -9.17 -2.70 -13.72
C LYS A 237 -8.07 -3.65 -14.16
N SER A 238 -8.28 -4.93 -13.85
CA SER A 238 -7.53 -6.06 -14.38
C SER A 238 -7.68 -6.05 -15.90
N GLN A 239 -6.86 -5.24 -16.57
CA GLN A 239 -6.76 -5.15 -18.02
C GLN A 239 -6.00 -6.35 -18.61
N GLU A 240 -6.08 -7.49 -17.91
CA GLU A 240 -5.86 -8.81 -18.46
C GLU A 240 -6.86 -8.98 -19.61
N THR A 241 -6.37 -8.77 -20.83
CA THR A 241 -7.12 -8.96 -22.08
C THR A 241 -7.92 -10.25 -22.00
N LEU A 242 -9.23 -10.20 -22.29
CA LEU A 242 -10.23 -11.28 -22.14
C LEU A 242 -9.87 -12.53 -22.96
N THR A 243 -8.87 -13.26 -22.47
CA THR A 243 -8.24 -14.39 -23.15
C THR A 243 -8.99 -15.64 -22.76
N LEU A 244 -9.31 -16.49 -23.75
CA LEU A 244 -10.01 -17.75 -23.52
C LEU A 244 -9.34 -18.61 -22.43
N SER A 245 -8.01 -18.58 -22.36
CA SER A 245 -7.23 -19.30 -21.34
C SER A 245 -7.30 -18.71 -19.93
N TYR A 246 -7.69 -17.43 -19.76
CA TYR A 246 -7.96 -16.82 -18.46
C TYR A 246 -9.38 -17.17 -18.00
N MET A 247 -10.37 -16.99 -18.89
CA MET A 247 -11.79 -17.35 -18.67
C MET A 247 -11.94 -18.81 -18.22
N LEU A 248 -11.22 -19.75 -18.86
CA LEU A 248 -11.22 -21.17 -18.50
C LEU A 248 -10.48 -21.45 -17.18
N ARG A 249 -9.51 -20.63 -16.77
CA ARG A 249 -8.77 -20.79 -15.50
C ARG A 249 -9.48 -20.18 -14.31
N ALA A 250 -10.40 -19.22 -14.50
CA ALA A 250 -11.14 -18.58 -13.42
C ALA A 250 -11.85 -19.58 -12.48
N ALA A 251 -12.50 -20.61 -13.04
CA ALA A 251 -13.16 -21.67 -12.28
C ALA A 251 -12.19 -22.57 -11.48
N PHE A 252 -10.91 -22.66 -11.85
CA PHE A 252 -9.92 -23.46 -11.13
C PHE A 252 -9.12 -22.65 -10.10
N ARG A 253 -9.27 -21.32 -10.08
CA ARG A 253 -8.60 -20.39 -9.16
C ARG A 253 -8.80 -20.67 -7.66
N PRO A 254 -9.93 -21.25 -7.16
CA PRO A 254 -10.10 -21.50 -5.72
C PRO A 254 -9.06 -22.42 -5.08
N PHE A 255 -8.35 -23.25 -5.85
CA PHE A 255 -7.29 -24.12 -5.34
C PHE A 255 -5.99 -23.96 -6.13
N SER A 256 -4.85 -24.19 -5.47
CA SER A 256 -3.54 -24.20 -6.15
C SER A 256 -3.42 -25.37 -7.13
N THR A 257 -2.57 -25.21 -8.15
CA THR A 257 -2.24 -26.27 -9.11
C THR A 257 -1.66 -27.52 -8.43
N GLU A 258 -0.88 -27.32 -7.37
CA GLU A 258 -0.32 -28.39 -6.53
C GLU A 258 -1.43 -29.20 -5.84
N LEU A 259 -2.44 -28.52 -5.28
CA LEU A 259 -3.58 -29.17 -4.64
C LEU A 259 -4.45 -29.91 -5.66
N TRP A 260 -4.73 -29.32 -6.83
CA TRP A 260 -5.42 -30.01 -7.92
C TRP A 260 -4.73 -31.32 -8.34
N MET A 261 -3.40 -31.30 -8.49
CA MET A 261 -2.63 -32.50 -8.83
C MET A 261 -2.63 -33.53 -7.70
N ALA A 262 -2.49 -33.11 -6.44
CA ALA A 262 -2.54 -34.00 -5.28
C ALA A 262 -3.91 -34.70 -5.16
N MET A 263 -5.01 -33.95 -5.31
CA MET A 263 -6.37 -34.50 -5.27
C MET A 263 -6.61 -35.51 -6.39
N LEU A 264 -6.17 -35.21 -7.62
CA LEU A 264 -6.25 -36.14 -8.75
C LEU A 264 -5.49 -37.45 -8.45
N CYS A 265 -4.27 -37.37 -7.89
CA CYS A 265 -3.49 -38.55 -7.51
C CYS A 265 -4.15 -39.39 -6.39
N VAL A 266 -4.78 -38.74 -5.39
CA VAL A 266 -5.48 -39.44 -4.30
C VAL A 266 -6.77 -40.11 -4.78
N VAL A 267 -7.58 -39.42 -5.59
CA VAL A 267 -8.83 -39.99 -6.13
C VAL A 267 -8.55 -41.12 -7.13
N LEU A 268 -7.52 -41.01 -7.97
CA LEU A 268 -7.12 -42.10 -8.86
C LEU A 268 -6.55 -43.31 -8.11
N SER A 269 -5.75 -43.11 -7.05
CA SER A 269 -5.18 -44.23 -6.29
C SER A 269 -6.24 -44.99 -5.48
N THR A 270 -7.13 -44.27 -4.79
CA THR A 270 -8.28 -44.88 -4.08
C THR A 270 -9.24 -45.58 -5.05
N SER A 271 -9.56 -44.98 -6.19
CA SER A 271 -10.39 -45.62 -7.24
C SER A 271 -9.75 -46.90 -7.78
N LEU A 272 -8.42 -46.92 -7.98
CA LEU A 272 -7.69 -48.11 -8.40
C LEU A 272 -7.72 -49.22 -7.33
N MET A 273 -7.61 -48.87 -6.05
CA MET A 273 -7.74 -49.82 -4.93
C MET A 273 -9.15 -50.40 -4.82
N ILE A 274 -10.20 -49.56 -4.94
CA ILE A 274 -11.59 -50.02 -4.97
C ILE A 274 -11.78 -50.96 -6.17
N THR A 275 -11.31 -50.58 -7.36
CA THR A 275 -11.38 -51.41 -8.57
C THR A 275 -10.66 -52.75 -8.38
N PHE A 276 -9.52 -52.79 -7.70
CA PHE A 276 -8.82 -54.03 -7.39
C PHE A 276 -9.68 -54.95 -6.50
N PHE A 277 -10.20 -54.45 -5.37
CA PHE A 277 -11.02 -55.25 -4.46
C PHE A 277 -12.34 -55.69 -5.11
N GLU A 278 -13.03 -54.80 -5.82
CA GLU A 278 -14.31 -55.06 -6.49
C GLU A 278 -14.18 -55.90 -7.78
N THR A 279 -12.98 -56.32 -8.18
CA THR A 279 -12.78 -57.40 -9.18
C THR A 279 -12.65 -58.81 -8.59
N SER A 280 -12.74 -58.95 -7.26
CA SER A 280 -12.84 -60.25 -6.59
C SER A 280 -14.26 -60.85 -6.67
N ALA A 281 -14.42 -62.11 -6.26
CA ALA A 281 -15.70 -62.81 -6.35
C ALA A 281 -16.77 -62.13 -5.47
N GLY A 282 -17.91 -61.77 -6.09
CA GLY A 282 -18.98 -61.00 -5.43
C GLY A 282 -18.78 -59.48 -5.43
N GLY A 283 -17.69 -58.97 -5.99
CA GLY A 283 -17.42 -57.52 -6.16
C GLY A 283 -18.26 -56.86 -7.25
N GLN A 284 -18.38 -55.52 -7.21
CA GLN A 284 -19.16 -54.71 -8.17
C GLN A 284 -18.80 -54.96 -9.65
N PHE A 285 -17.58 -55.42 -9.95
CA PHE A 285 -17.11 -55.70 -11.32
C PHE A 285 -16.98 -57.20 -11.65
N ALA A 286 -17.55 -58.10 -10.84
CA ALA A 286 -17.45 -59.54 -11.03
C ALA A 286 -18.05 -60.01 -12.36
N ASP A 287 -19.26 -59.54 -12.69
CA ASP A 287 -20.03 -60.01 -13.87
C ASP A 287 -19.52 -59.47 -15.22
N MET A 288 -18.52 -58.58 -15.22
CA MET A 288 -17.97 -58.00 -16.45
C MET A 288 -16.88 -58.89 -17.06
N PRO A 289 -17.12 -59.59 -18.18
CA PRO A 289 -16.21 -60.63 -18.68
C PRO A 289 -14.89 -60.10 -19.23
N ARG A 290 -14.84 -58.84 -19.68
CA ARG A 290 -13.67 -58.23 -20.34
C ARG A 290 -12.94 -57.27 -19.41
N LYS A 291 -11.64 -57.53 -19.19
CA LYS A 291 -10.76 -56.67 -18.38
C LYS A 291 -10.70 -55.21 -18.87
N ARG A 292 -10.73 -54.99 -20.19
CA ARG A 292 -10.75 -53.64 -20.78
C ARG A 292 -12.02 -52.88 -20.40
N ASP A 293 -13.16 -53.55 -20.46
CA ASP A 293 -14.46 -52.92 -20.30
C ASP A 293 -14.70 -52.62 -18.80
N ARG A 294 -14.21 -53.46 -17.87
CA ARG A 294 -14.05 -53.12 -16.44
C ARG A 294 -13.19 -51.90 -16.19
N PHE A 295 -12.02 -51.83 -16.82
CA PHE A 295 -11.10 -50.71 -16.65
C PHE A 295 -11.70 -49.39 -17.16
N ALA A 296 -12.43 -49.43 -18.27
CA ALA A 296 -13.14 -48.27 -18.80
C ALA A 296 -14.25 -47.78 -17.85
N GLU A 297 -15.08 -48.69 -17.32
CA GLU A 297 -16.11 -48.36 -16.32
C GLU A 297 -15.51 -47.79 -15.03
N ALA A 298 -14.42 -48.40 -14.53
CA ALA A 298 -13.71 -47.94 -13.34
C ALA A 298 -13.12 -46.53 -13.52
N VAL A 299 -12.50 -46.23 -14.67
CA VAL A 299 -11.97 -44.90 -15.00
C VAL A 299 -13.11 -43.89 -15.16
N TYR A 300 -14.23 -44.28 -15.78
CA TYR A 300 -15.41 -43.44 -15.89
C TYR A 300 -16.00 -43.09 -14.51
N ARG A 301 -16.17 -44.07 -13.62
CA ARG A 301 -16.65 -43.85 -12.25
C ARG A 301 -15.67 -43.03 -11.40
N ALA A 302 -14.36 -43.24 -11.54
CA ALA A 302 -13.34 -42.42 -10.89
C ALA A 302 -13.43 -40.94 -11.31
N PHE A 303 -13.50 -40.69 -12.61
CA PHE A 303 -13.61 -39.34 -13.16
C PHE A 303 -14.94 -38.66 -12.78
N TYR A 304 -16.06 -39.38 -12.91
CA TYR A 304 -17.37 -38.86 -12.50
C TYR A 304 -17.42 -38.56 -11.00
N SER A 305 -16.77 -39.38 -10.17
CA SER A 305 -16.70 -39.15 -8.71
C SER A 305 -15.90 -37.89 -8.36
N LEU A 306 -14.87 -37.56 -9.13
CA LEU A 306 -14.15 -36.29 -9.01
C LEU A 306 -15.00 -35.11 -9.48
N CYS A 307 -15.75 -35.24 -10.58
CA CYS A 307 -16.54 -34.15 -11.14
C CYS A 307 -17.80 -33.80 -10.32
N MET A 308 -18.50 -34.80 -9.77
CA MET A 308 -19.63 -34.55 -8.85
C MET A 308 -19.20 -34.41 -7.38
N CYS A 309 -17.93 -34.69 -7.08
CA CYS A 309 -17.39 -34.76 -5.72
C CYS A 309 -18.20 -35.72 -4.80
N GLU A 310 -18.62 -36.85 -5.36
CA GLU A 310 -19.46 -37.88 -4.73
C GLU A 310 -18.96 -39.27 -5.17
N SER A 311 -18.86 -40.26 -4.27
CA SER A 311 -18.44 -41.61 -4.69
C SER A 311 -19.51 -42.30 -5.55
N ARG A 312 -19.16 -42.61 -6.82
CA ARG A 312 -19.97 -43.47 -7.72
C ARG A 312 -19.56 -44.94 -7.74
N PHE A 313 -18.69 -45.35 -6.83
CA PHE A 313 -18.44 -46.76 -6.53
C PHE A 313 -19.44 -47.26 -5.50
N GLU A 314 -19.96 -48.47 -5.70
CA GLU A 314 -20.95 -49.10 -4.82
C GLU A 314 -20.34 -50.41 -4.29
N PRO A 315 -19.27 -50.34 -3.47
CA PRO A 315 -18.46 -51.50 -3.13
C PRO A 315 -19.23 -52.53 -2.30
N THR A 316 -19.25 -53.78 -2.76
CA THR A 316 -19.86 -54.89 -2.02
C THR A 316 -18.85 -55.52 -1.06
N THR A 317 -17.55 -55.46 -1.37
CA THR A 317 -16.49 -56.07 -0.55
C THR A 317 -16.15 -55.24 0.69
N LEU A 318 -15.71 -55.89 1.76
CA LEU A 318 -15.31 -55.21 2.99
C LEU A 318 -14.14 -54.22 2.76
N GLY A 319 -13.15 -54.62 1.96
CA GLY A 319 -12.02 -53.76 1.60
C GLY A 319 -12.43 -52.56 0.74
N GLY A 320 -13.27 -52.80 -0.27
CA GLY A 320 -13.83 -51.74 -1.11
C GLY A 320 -14.64 -50.72 -0.30
N ARG A 321 -15.45 -51.17 0.68
CA ARG A 321 -16.22 -50.29 1.57
C ARG A 321 -15.36 -49.40 2.45
N ILE A 322 -14.29 -49.94 3.03
CA ILE A 322 -13.37 -49.15 3.87
C ILE A 322 -12.65 -48.07 3.04
N VAL A 323 -12.16 -48.41 1.84
CA VAL A 323 -11.56 -47.41 0.94
C VAL A 323 -12.61 -46.43 0.40
N GLY A 324 -13.84 -46.88 0.15
CA GLY A 324 -14.96 -46.05 -0.26
C GLY A 324 -15.35 -44.99 0.77
N LEU A 325 -15.31 -45.31 2.07
CA LEU A 325 -15.47 -44.33 3.16
C LEU A 325 -14.33 -43.29 3.17
N GLY A 326 -13.09 -43.72 2.92
CA GLY A 326 -11.95 -42.80 2.75
C GLY A 326 -12.11 -41.87 1.55
N LEU A 327 -12.61 -42.40 0.42
CA LEU A 327 -12.94 -41.61 -0.78
C LEU A 327 -14.07 -40.60 -0.50
N ALA A 328 -15.15 -41.02 0.17
CA ALA A 328 -16.22 -40.11 0.56
C ALA A 328 -15.73 -38.98 1.48
N PHE A 329 -14.85 -39.27 2.43
CA PHE A 329 -14.29 -38.28 3.35
C PHE A 329 -13.40 -37.23 2.66
N ILE A 330 -12.56 -37.62 1.71
CA ILE A 330 -11.75 -36.63 0.96
C ILE A 330 -12.60 -35.79 0.01
N LEU A 331 -13.66 -36.37 -0.59
CA LEU A 331 -14.54 -35.64 -1.52
C LEU A 331 -15.43 -34.61 -0.80
N ILE A 332 -15.99 -34.91 0.39
CA ILE A 332 -16.78 -33.90 1.14
C ILE A 332 -15.90 -32.71 1.59
N LEU A 333 -14.67 -32.96 2.03
CA LEU A 333 -13.72 -31.89 2.35
C LEU A 333 -13.38 -31.03 1.12
N LEU A 334 -13.29 -31.63 -0.06
CA LEU A 334 -13.08 -30.92 -1.33
C LEU A 334 -14.25 -29.97 -1.63
N VAL A 335 -15.51 -30.43 -1.56
CA VAL A 335 -16.69 -29.56 -1.79
C VAL A 335 -16.74 -28.40 -0.80
N CYS A 336 -16.59 -28.68 0.49
CA CYS A 336 -16.66 -27.65 1.53
C CYS A 336 -15.52 -26.64 1.40
N GLY A 337 -14.30 -27.10 1.14
CA GLY A 337 -13.15 -26.21 0.89
C GLY A 337 -13.34 -25.35 -0.36
N TYR A 338 -13.75 -25.97 -1.48
CA TYR A 338 -13.92 -25.27 -2.76
C TYR A 338 -15.00 -24.18 -2.67
N THR A 339 -16.15 -24.50 -2.09
CA THR A 339 -17.27 -23.55 -1.94
C THR A 339 -16.95 -22.43 -0.96
N ALA A 340 -16.29 -22.71 0.16
CA ALA A 340 -15.83 -21.68 1.10
C ALA A 340 -14.79 -20.74 0.48
N THR A 341 -13.77 -21.27 -0.22
CA THR A 341 -12.75 -20.44 -0.85
C THR A 341 -13.30 -19.66 -2.04
N LEU A 342 -14.18 -20.24 -2.85
CA LEU A 342 -14.88 -19.53 -3.92
C LEU A 342 -15.73 -18.36 -3.38
N ALA A 343 -16.49 -18.60 -2.29
CA ALA A 343 -17.24 -17.54 -1.62
C ALA A 343 -16.32 -16.41 -1.12
N SER A 344 -15.15 -16.74 -0.54
CA SER A 344 -14.19 -15.71 -0.10
C SER A 344 -13.67 -14.86 -1.27
N PHE A 345 -13.40 -15.45 -2.44
CA PHE A 345 -12.99 -14.71 -3.63
C PHE A 345 -14.08 -13.80 -4.20
N LEU A 346 -15.36 -14.10 -3.96
CA LEU A 346 -16.51 -13.25 -4.32
C LEU A 346 -16.79 -12.14 -3.30
N VAL A 347 -16.10 -12.12 -2.16
CA VAL A 347 -16.20 -11.06 -1.13
C VAL A 347 -14.99 -10.11 -1.15
N VAL A 348 -13.91 -10.44 -1.88
CA VAL A 348 -12.78 -9.52 -2.06
C VAL A 348 -13.16 -8.38 -3.01
N GLU A 349 -13.54 -7.26 -2.41
CA GLU A 349 -13.68 -5.97 -3.09
C GLU A 349 -12.39 -5.59 -3.83
N LYS A 350 -12.52 -4.95 -4.99
CA LYS A 350 -11.38 -4.50 -5.80
C LYS A 350 -10.68 -3.35 -5.11
N LYS A 351 -9.68 -3.66 -4.30
CA LYS A 351 -8.78 -2.65 -3.72
C LYS A 351 -8.20 -1.78 -4.83
N VAL A 352 -8.52 -0.49 -4.78
CA VAL A 352 -7.80 0.53 -5.54
C VAL A 352 -6.35 0.51 -5.06
N ALA A 353 -5.39 0.57 -5.97
CA ALA A 353 -3.98 0.54 -5.63
C ALA A 353 -3.33 1.88 -5.96
N PRO A 354 -2.40 2.39 -5.13
CA PRO A 354 -1.59 3.53 -5.53
C PRO A 354 -0.70 3.12 -6.72
N VAL A 355 -0.47 4.03 -7.66
CA VAL A 355 0.42 3.78 -8.82
C VAL A 355 1.89 3.60 -8.39
N ILE A 356 2.21 4.09 -7.19
CA ILE A 356 3.53 4.15 -6.58
C ILE A 356 3.40 3.58 -5.17
N ASP A 357 4.15 2.55 -4.81
CA ASP A 357 4.06 1.91 -3.49
C ASP A 357 4.86 2.65 -2.40
N SER A 358 5.98 3.28 -2.77
CA SER A 358 6.90 3.98 -1.87
C SER A 358 7.78 5.01 -2.58
N LEU A 359 8.52 5.82 -1.82
CA LEU A 359 9.54 6.71 -2.40
C LEU A 359 10.63 5.92 -3.14
N ASP A 360 11.06 4.76 -2.62
CA ASP A 360 12.05 3.90 -3.29
C ASP A 360 11.53 3.37 -4.63
N ASP A 361 10.22 3.16 -4.76
CA ASP A 361 9.59 2.80 -6.03
C ASP A 361 9.58 3.99 -7.01
N ALA A 362 9.27 5.20 -6.53
CA ALA A 362 9.39 6.42 -7.34
C ALA A 362 10.82 6.68 -7.83
N ILE A 363 11.82 6.50 -6.98
CA ILE A 363 13.24 6.64 -7.33
C ILE A 363 13.64 5.57 -8.36
N ARG A 364 13.33 4.29 -8.12
CA ARG A 364 13.68 3.18 -9.05
C ARG A 364 13.00 3.31 -10.42
N ARG A 365 11.81 3.90 -10.50
CA ARG A 365 11.06 4.11 -11.75
C ARG A 365 11.34 5.48 -12.41
N ASN A 366 12.14 6.35 -11.79
CA ASN A 366 12.38 7.74 -12.22
C ASN A 366 11.08 8.56 -12.40
N PHE A 367 10.14 8.42 -11.47
CA PHE A 367 8.95 9.27 -11.43
C PHE A 367 9.28 10.69 -10.97
N LYS A 368 8.59 11.68 -11.54
CA LYS A 368 8.76 13.09 -11.22
C LYS A 368 7.83 13.48 -10.08
N VAL A 369 8.38 14.16 -9.07
CA VAL A 369 7.62 14.55 -7.86
C VAL A 369 7.52 16.06 -7.77
N CYS A 370 6.29 16.59 -7.78
CA CYS A 370 6.07 18.00 -7.47
C CYS A 370 6.27 18.28 -5.98
N ALA A 371 6.98 19.35 -5.64
CA ALA A 371 7.14 19.78 -4.26
C ALA A 371 7.07 21.30 -4.15
N HIS A 372 6.47 21.82 -3.09
CA HIS A 372 6.71 23.22 -2.72
C HIS A 372 8.16 23.36 -2.22
N ILE A 373 8.78 24.53 -2.40
CA ILE A 373 10.19 24.80 -2.04
C ILE A 373 10.54 24.51 -0.56
N SER A 374 9.55 24.41 0.34
CA SER A 374 9.74 23.95 1.72
C SER A 374 10.08 22.45 1.87
N HIS A 375 9.75 21.61 0.89
CA HIS A 375 9.90 20.15 0.93
C HIS A 375 11.02 19.62 0.01
N GLN A 376 11.58 20.44 -0.88
CA GLN A 376 12.69 20.07 -1.78
C GLN A 376 13.86 19.45 -1.01
N GLN A 377 14.29 20.08 0.09
CA GLN A 377 15.39 19.57 0.93
C GLN A 377 15.05 18.24 1.62
N THR A 378 13.77 17.99 1.92
CA THR A 378 13.30 16.73 2.50
C THR A 378 13.37 15.59 1.48
N LEU A 379 12.99 15.84 0.22
CA LEU A 379 13.13 14.87 -0.87
C LEU A 379 14.60 14.54 -1.17
N ILE A 380 15.47 15.55 -1.25
CA ILE A 380 16.92 15.35 -1.45
C ILE A 380 17.53 14.56 -0.28
N ALA A 381 17.16 14.88 0.96
CA ALA A 381 17.60 14.14 2.14
C ALA A 381 17.07 12.69 2.21
N ALA A 382 15.92 12.42 1.57
CA ALA A 382 15.35 11.09 1.40
C ALA A 382 15.88 10.33 0.16
N GLY A 383 16.91 10.85 -0.52
CA GLY A 383 17.62 10.16 -1.60
C GLY A 383 17.08 10.39 -3.01
N MET A 384 16.13 11.34 -3.20
CA MET A 384 15.64 11.69 -4.54
C MET A 384 16.59 12.67 -5.25
N GLU A 385 16.94 12.34 -6.50
CA GLU A 385 17.77 13.22 -7.34
C GLU A 385 17.03 14.52 -7.71
N GLU A 386 17.73 15.65 -7.65
CA GLU A 386 17.14 16.99 -7.89
C GLU A 386 16.54 17.15 -9.30
N SER A 387 17.05 16.40 -10.29
CA SER A 387 16.50 16.35 -11.66
C SER A 387 15.06 15.82 -11.74
N ASN A 388 14.64 15.00 -10.76
CA ASN A 388 13.29 14.42 -10.67
C ASN A 388 12.35 15.25 -9.76
N ILE A 389 12.82 16.33 -9.13
CA ILE A 389 12.04 17.19 -8.23
C ILE A 389 11.54 18.43 -8.99
N ILE A 390 10.23 18.59 -9.11
CA ILE A 390 9.62 19.76 -9.75
C ILE A 390 9.18 20.76 -8.67
N VAL A 391 9.91 21.87 -8.54
CA VAL A 391 9.63 22.89 -7.52
C VAL A 391 8.47 23.80 -7.94
N ILE A 392 7.36 23.73 -7.22
CA ILE A 392 6.14 24.53 -7.44
C ILE A 392 6.12 25.71 -6.46
N GLY A 393 5.92 26.93 -6.97
CA GLY A 393 6.00 28.16 -6.19
C GLY A 393 4.83 28.43 -5.22
N SER A 394 3.72 27.70 -5.31
CA SER A 394 2.54 27.84 -4.42
C SER A 394 2.10 26.49 -3.88
N ARG A 395 1.84 26.40 -2.57
CA ARG A 395 1.30 25.19 -1.89
C ARG A 395 0.02 24.68 -2.57
N SER A 396 -0.89 25.59 -2.95
CA SER A 396 -2.19 25.24 -3.54
C SER A 396 -2.12 24.64 -4.95
N ALA A 397 -1.05 24.94 -5.71
CA ALA A 397 -0.88 24.46 -7.08
C ALA A 397 -0.28 23.05 -7.15
N VAL A 398 0.31 22.56 -6.06
CA VAL A 398 1.02 21.26 -6.00
C VAL A 398 0.11 20.09 -6.40
N LEU A 399 -1.10 20.01 -5.84
CA LEU A 399 -2.04 18.92 -6.13
C LEU A 399 -2.58 18.95 -7.57
N SER A 400 -2.87 20.14 -8.10
CA SER A 400 -3.31 20.31 -9.50
C SER A 400 -2.25 19.98 -10.55
N SER A 401 -0.97 19.89 -10.15
CA SER A 401 0.13 19.51 -11.05
C SER A 401 0.28 17.99 -11.22
N ILE A 402 -0.36 17.18 -10.37
CA ILE A 402 -0.31 15.72 -10.44
C ILE A 402 -1.09 15.24 -11.67
N GLY A 403 -0.49 14.34 -12.44
CA GLY A 403 -1.04 13.82 -13.71
C GLY A 403 -0.92 14.77 -14.90
N SER A 404 -0.46 16.02 -14.71
CA SER A 404 -0.23 16.99 -15.79
C SER A 404 1.24 17.38 -15.95
N VAL A 405 1.99 17.47 -14.84
CA VAL A 405 3.40 17.87 -14.80
C VAL A 405 4.28 16.86 -14.05
N CYS A 406 3.72 16.16 -13.06
CA CYS A 406 4.39 15.20 -12.20
C CYS A 406 3.50 13.99 -11.91
N ASP A 407 4.12 12.86 -11.58
CA ASP A 407 3.43 11.59 -11.30
C ASP A 407 2.93 11.52 -9.85
N ALA A 408 3.59 12.24 -8.94
CA ALA A 408 3.24 12.36 -7.53
C ALA A 408 3.61 13.76 -6.98
N ALA A 409 3.25 14.03 -5.72
CA ALA A 409 3.71 15.22 -5.01
C ALA A 409 4.13 14.97 -3.56
N ALA A 410 5.10 15.75 -3.08
CA ALA A 410 5.50 15.81 -1.68
C ALA A 410 5.01 17.10 -1.02
N MET A 411 4.23 16.98 0.05
CA MET A 411 3.54 18.10 0.70
C MET A 411 3.25 17.85 2.18
N SER A 412 2.79 18.87 2.89
CA SER A 412 2.39 18.76 4.29
C SER A 412 1.06 18.02 4.43
N SER A 413 0.91 17.14 5.44
CA SER A 413 -0.35 16.42 5.68
C SER A 413 -1.54 17.35 5.94
N GLU A 414 -1.33 18.53 6.54
CA GLU A 414 -2.38 19.54 6.70
C GLU A 414 -2.94 20.09 5.38
N ASP A 415 -2.12 20.22 4.33
CA ASP A 415 -2.57 20.73 3.03
C ASP A 415 -3.47 19.70 2.33
N PHE A 416 -3.11 18.42 2.43
CA PHE A 416 -3.84 17.33 1.80
C PHE A 416 -5.20 17.10 2.47
N GLU A 417 -5.26 17.15 3.80
CA GLU A 417 -6.53 17.09 4.56
C GLU A 417 -7.44 18.29 4.24
N ALA A 418 -6.87 19.50 4.15
CA ALA A 418 -7.62 20.69 3.77
C ALA A 418 -8.15 20.58 2.32
N ALA A 419 -7.36 20.02 1.40
CA ALA A 419 -7.77 19.82 0.01
C ALA A 419 -8.91 18.79 -0.14
N GLN A 420 -8.81 17.63 0.51
CA GLN A 420 -9.85 16.58 0.48
C GLN A 420 -11.15 16.97 1.23
N ALA A 421 -11.08 17.96 2.11
CA ALA A 421 -12.25 18.59 2.71
C ALA A 421 -12.79 19.80 1.89
N SER A 422 -12.04 20.30 0.91
CA SER A 422 -12.49 21.38 0.04
C SER A 422 -13.47 20.88 -1.03
N ASN A 423 -14.32 21.79 -1.53
CA ASN A 423 -15.13 21.59 -2.75
C ASN A 423 -15.94 20.28 -2.81
N ARG A 424 -16.46 19.79 -1.67
CA ARG A 424 -17.20 18.52 -1.53
C ARG A 424 -16.40 17.26 -1.91
N GLY A 425 -15.07 17.29 -1.80
CA GLY A 425 -14.19 16.15 -2.11
C GLY A 425 -13.34 16.38 -3.35
N ALA A 426 -12.58 17.47 -3.40
CA ALA A 426 -11.52 17.59 -4.39
C ALA A 426 -10.40 16.55 -4.12
N TYR A 427 -9.77 16.05 -5.19
CA TYR A 427 -8.60 15.15 -5.12
C TYR A 427 -8.83 13.80 -4.40
N CYS A 428 -10.05 13.27 -4.39
CA CYS A 428 -10.35 11.93 -3.88
C CYS A 428 -9.80 10.79 -4.77
N ASN A 429 -9.31 11.10 -5.97
CA ASN A 429 -8.56 10.19 -6.84
C ASN A 429 -7.07 10.08 -6.47
N LEU A 430 -6.65 10.70 -5.36
CA LEU A 430 -5.28 10.67 -4.84
C LEU A 430 -5.28 10.11 -3.41
N GLU A 431 -4.24 9.36 -3.06
CA GLU A 431 -4.02 8.83 -1.71
C GLU A 431 -2.59 9.13 -1.23
N ARG A 432 -2.37 8.98 0.08
CA ARG A 432 -1.06 9.07 0.72
C ARG A 432 -0.26 7.80 0.40
N VAL A 433 0.92 7.96 -0.17
CA VAL A 433 1.81 6.86 -0.54
C VAL A 433 2.80 6.58 0.59
N GLY A 434 2.73 5.37 1.15
CA GLY A 434 3.70 4.87 2.13
C GLY A 434 3.74 5.65 3.45
N LEU A 435 4.94 5.76 4.02
CA LEU A 435 5.20 6.48 5.27
C LEU A 435 5.61 7.95 5.00
N PRO A 436 5.44 8.87 5.98
CA PRO A 436 5.96 10.22 5.88
C PRO A 436 7.47 10.24 5.61
N LEU A 437 7.90 11.10 4.69
CA LEU A 437 9.31 11.21 4.24
C LEU A 437 10.21 11.93 5.25
N GLY A 438 9.60 12.57 6.25
CA GLY A 438 10.23 13.40 7.27
C GLY A 438 9.22 14.41 7.83
N SER A 439 9.63 15.23 8.79
CA SER A 439 8.77 16.27 9.36
C SER A 439 9.47 17.63 9.40
N ILE A 440 8.72 18.69 9.10
CA ILE A 440 9.19 20.08 9.21
C ILE A 440 8.67 20.68 10.52
N MET A 441 9.52 21.38 11.27
CA MET A 441 9.09 22.00 12.52
C MET A 441 8.23 23.25 12.26
N VAL A 442 7.12 23.38 12.98
CA VAL A 442 6.19 24.51 12.91
C VAL A 442 6.13 25.18 14.28
N GLY A 443 6.10 26.51 14.30
CA GLY A 443 6.04 27.28 15.55
C GLY A 443 5.63 28.74 15.34
N MET A 444 5.66 29.49 16.43
CA MET A 444 5.50 30.94 16.45
C MET A 444 6.84 31.61 16.82
N PRO A 445 7.29 32.65 16.11
CA PRO A 445 8.41 33.47 16.54
C PRO A 445 7.99 34.32 17.74
N VAL A 446 8.91 34.51 18.68
CA VAL A 446 8.72 35.28 19.93
C VAL A 446 9.91 36.21 20.17
N ALA A 447 9.63 37.38 20.75
CA ALA A 447 10.68 38.32 21.11
C ALA A 447 11.56 37.75 22.23
N GLU A 448 12.86 38.02 22.18
CA GLU A 448 13.85 37.46 23.12
C GLU A 448 13.49 37.76 24.59
N LYS A 449 13.03 38.97 24.90
CA LYS A 449 12.53 39.37 26.23
C LYS A 449 11.40 38.49 26.82
N TRP A 450 10.68 37.75 25.98
CA TRP A 450 9.56 36.89 26.37
C TRP A 450 9.79 35.39 26.05
N VAL A 451 10.92 35.02 25.44
CA VAL A 451 11.15 33.64 24.95
C VAL A 451 11.07 32.63 26.10
N ARG A 452 11.64 32.96 27.26
CA ARG A 452 11.67 32.11 28.46
C ARG A 452 10.25 31.82 28.97
N GLN A 453 9.42 32.85 29.07
CA GLN A 453 8.06 32.82 29.60
C GLN A 453 7.09 32.14 28.63
N LEU A 454 7.03 32.61 27.38
CA LEU A 454 6.11 32.08 26.38
C LEU A 454 6.44 30.63 26.03
N ARG A 455 7.73 30.26 25.94
CA ARG A 455 8.12 28.85 25.73
C ARG A 455 7.69 27.95 26.88
N TYR A 456 7.79 28.42 28.12
CA TYR A 456 7.31 27.65 29.28
C TYR A 456 5.80 27.41 29.22
N VAL A 457 4.99 28.47 29.12
CA VAL A 457 3.53 28.34 29.18
C VAL A 457 2.97 27.63 27.95
N ILE A 458 3.51 27.87 26.74
CA ILE A 458 3.10 27.12 25.53
C ILE A 458 3.45 25.63 25.68
N THR A 459 4.63 25.28 26.21
CA THR A 459 5.00 23.88 26.43
C THR A 459 4.08 23.23 27.45
N GLN A 460 3.75 23.93 28.54
CA GLN A 460 2.81 23.45 29.54
C GLN A 460 1.41 23.19 28.93
N LEU A 461 0.81 24.19 28.28
CA LEU A 461 -0.51 24.04 27.65
C LEU A 461 -0.55 23.02 26.50
N SER A 462 0.59 22.74 25.87
CA SER A 462 0.70 21.65 24.88
C SER A 462 0.71 20.27 25.56
N MET A 463 1.40 20.13 26.70
CA MET A 463 1.41 18.90 27.51
C MET A 463 0.07 18.65 28.22
N ASP A 464 -0.60 19.71 28.67
CA ASP A 464 -1.96 19.67 29.24
C ASP A 464 -3.03 19.37 28.17
N GLY A 465 -2.62 19.24 26.89
CA GLY A 465 -3.47 18.80 25.79
C GLY A 465 -4.27 19.91 25.09
N HIS A 466 -4.23 21.16 25.55
CA HIS A 466 -5.02 22.26 24.96
C HIS A 466 -4.67 22.56 23.49
N LEU A 467 -3.42 22.35 23.08
CA LEU A 467 -3.03 22.44 21.67
C LEU A 467 -3.70 21.34 20.84
N GLN A 468 -3.66 20.08 21.31
CA GLN A 468 -4.27 18.95 20.62
C GLN A 468 -5.80 19.03 20.62
N GLN A 469 -6.40 19.54 21.70
CA GLN A 469 -7.82 19.86 21.78
C GLN A 469 -8.20 20.89 20.71
N SER A 470 -7.46 22.01 20.63
CA SER A 470 -7.67 23.05 19.62
C SER A 470 -7.55 22.49 18.20
N LEU A 471 -6.52 21.69 17.91
CA LEU A 471 -6.35 21.01 16.62
C LEU A 471 -7.52 20.06 16.33
N SER A 472 -7.96 19.25 17.28
CA SER A 472 -9.07 18.31 17.08
C SER A 472 -10.40 19.00 16.76
N GLN A 473 -10.68 20.16 17.38
CA GLN A 473 -11.90 20.93 17.16
C GLN A 473 -12.01 21.54 15.75
N TYR A 474 -10.87 21.88 15.14
CA TYR A 474 -10.81 22.51 13.80
C TYR A 474 -10.38 21.53 12.70
N ARG A 475 -10.17 20.24 13.00
CA ARG A 475 -9.78 19.26 11.98
C ARG A 475 -10.93 19.06 10.98
N PRO A 476 -10.72 19.33 9.68
CA PRO A 476 -11.77 19.21 8.70
C PRO A 476 -12.09 17.74 8.42
N GLN A 477 -13.36 17.45 8.15
CA GLN A 477 -13.80 16.12 7.73
C GLN A 477 -13.58 15.95 6.23
N THR A 478 -12.94 14.86 5.82
CA THR A 478 -12.68 14.54 4.40
C THR A 478 -13.95 14.00 3.75
N TYR A 479 -14.35 14.56 2.60
CA TYR A 479 -15.54 14.06 1.87
C TYR A 479 -15.27 12.75 1.10
N CYS A 480 -14.01 12.38 0.90
CA CYS A 480 -13.63 11.26 0.03
C CYS A 480 -14.14 9.89 0.48
N SER A 481 -14.34 9.66 1.80
CA SER A 481 -14.92 8.42 2.32
C SER A 481 -16.44 8.28 2.07
N VAL A 482 -17.10 9.30 1.52
CA VAL A 482 -18.53 9.26 1.16
C VAL A 482 -18.74 8.81 -0.29
N LEU A 483 -17.70 8.90 -1.14
CA LEU A 483 -17.77 8.40 -2.52
C LEU A 483 -17.77 6.86 -2.59
N GLU A 484 -17.25 6.18 -1.57
CA GLU A 484 -17.36 4.72 -1.42
C GLU A 484 -18.76 4.26 -0.97
N SER A 485 -19.54 5.10 -0.25
CA SER A 485 -20.90 4.73 0.18
C SER A 485 -21.94 4.93 -0.92
N ASP A 486 -21.88 6.06 -1.62
CA ASP A 486 -22.95 6.50 -2.52
C ASP A 486 -22.75 6.01 -3.97
N THR A 487 -21.54 5.57 -4.31
CA THR A 487 -21.21 5.03 -5.65
C THR A 487 -20.95 3.52 -5.61
N SER A 488 -22.04 2.75 -5.64
CA SER A 488 -22.04 1.31 -5.90
C SER A 488 -21.28 0.42 -4.90
N ALA A 489 -21.75 0.42 -3.64
CA ALA A 489 -21.93 -0.83 -2.90
C ALA A 489 -23.00 -1.72 -3.56
N SER A 490 -22.84 -2.00 -4.87
CA SER A 490 -23.63 -3.01 -5.57
C SER A 490 -23.31 -4.36 -4.92
N PRO A 491 -24.30 -5.19 -4.57
CA PRO A 491 -24.03 -6.53 -4.05
C PRO A 491 -23.16 -7.26 -5.07
N VAL A 492 -22.12 -7.97 -4.62
CA VAL A 492 -21.11 -8.57 -5.52
C VAL A 492 -21.74 -9.70 -6.33
N ALA A 493 -22.34 -9.30 -7.46
CA ALA A 493 -23.11 -10.15 -8.33
C ALA A 493 -22.19 -10.93 -9.25
N LEU A 494 -22.43 -12.22 -9.37
CA LEU A 494 -21.68 -13.12 -10.23
C LEU A 494 -21.91 -12.73 -11.71
N THR A 495 -20.90 -12.14 -12.34
CA THR A 495 -21.02 -11.65 -13.72
C THR A 495 -21.03 -12.78 -14.74
N LEU A 496 -21.55 -12.50 -15.94
CA LEU A 496 -21.52 -13.43 -17.08
C LEU A 496 -20.09 -13.90 -17.41
N GLU A 497 -19.11 -12.98 -17.31
CA GLU A 497 -17.69 -13.28 -17.49
C GLU A 497 -17.18 -14.33 -16.47
N GLY A 498 -17.62 -14.24 -15.22
CA GLY A 498 -17.28 -15.22 -14.17
C GLY A 498 -17.84 -16.63 -14.41
N MET A 499 -18.92 -16.77 -15.18
CA MET A 499 -19.56 -18.06 -15.50
C MET A 499 -19.23 -18.61 -16.89
N LEU A 500 -18.52 -17.86 -17.74
CA LEU A 500 -18.24 -18.29 -19.11
C LEU A 500 -17.40 -19.57 -19.19
N GLY A 501 -16.44 -19.76 -18.28
CA GLY A 501 -15.62 -20.97 -18.20
C GLY A 501 -16.44 -22.27 -18.08
N PRO A 502 -17.28 -22.42 -17.03
CA PRO A 502 -18.21 -23.53 -16.89
C PRO A 502 -19.15 -23.74 -18.09
N PHE A 503 -19.67 -22.67 -18.70
CA PHE A 503 -20.53 -22.78 -19.89
C PHE A 503 -19.77 -23.36 -21.10
N LEU A 504 -18.55 -22.89 -21.37
CA LEU A 504 -17.71 -23.39 -22.46
C LEU A 504 -17.35 -24.87 -22.30
N VAL A 505 -17.02 -25.31 -21.08
CA VAL A 505 -16.74 -26.72 -20.78
C VAL A 505 -17.99 -27.59 -20.99
N THR A 506 -19.15 -27.12 -20.55
CA THR A 506 -20.43 -27.84 -20.71
C THR A 506 -20.84 -27.97 -22.18
N PHE A 507 -20.67 -26.89 -22.96
CA PHE A 507 -20.92 -26.90 -24.41
C PHE A 507 -20.00 -27.88 -25.15
N PHE A 508 -18.70 -27.85 -24.85
CA PHE A 508 -17.71 -28.74 -25.47
C PHE A 508 -17.96 -30.23 -25.16
N LEU A 509 -18.28 -30.57 -23.90
CA LEU A 509 -18.61 -31.94 -23.52
C LEU A 509 -19.91 -32.43 -24.19
N SER A 510 -20.90 -31.56 -24.33
CA SER A 510 -22.15 -31.87 -25.03
C SER A 510 -21.91 -32.15 -26.51
N LEU A 511 -21.10 -31.32 -27.18
CA LEU A 511 -20.72 -31.49 -28.58
C LEU A 511 -19.94 -32.80 -28.82
N LEU A 512 -19.00 -33.15 -27.93
CA LEU A 512 -18.31 -34.44 -27.97
C LEU A 512 -19.27 -35.62 -27.77
N GLY A 513 -20.26 -35.48 -26.88
CA GLY A 513 -21.31 -36.48 -26.67
C GLY A 513 -22.15 -36.73 -27.92
N VAL A 514 -22.61 -35.66 -28.59
CA VAL A 514 -23.34 -35.75 -29.87
C VAL A 514 -22.47 -36.37 -30.95
N ALA A 515 -21.23 -35.92 -31.13
CA ALA A 515 -20.31 -36.47 -32.12
C ALA A 515 -20.05 -37.97 -31.89
N ALA A 516 -19.82 -38.40 -30.64
CA ALA A 516 -19.65 -39.81 -30.29
C ALA A 516 -20.92 -40.63 -30.56
N HIS A 517 -22.10 -40.06 -30.35
CA HIS A 517 -23.38 -40.70 -30.65
C HIS A 517 -23.58 -40.88 -32.16
N VAL A 518 -23.39 -39.83 -32.95
CA VAL A 518 -23.51 -39.84 -34.42
C VAL A 518 -22.51 -40.82 -35.05
N LEU A 519 -21.23 -40.79 -34.62
CA LEU A 519 -20.22 -41.74 -35.08
C LEU A 519 -20.60 -43.19 -34.74
N ARG A 520 -21.18 -43.44 -33.55
CA ARG A 520 -21.66 -44.78 -33.15
C ARG A 520 -22.87 -45.23 -33.97
N LEU A 521 -23.79 -44.33 -34.32
CA LEU A 521 -24.91 -44.62 -35.22
C LEU A 521 -24.43 -44.89 -36.66
N GLY A 522 -23.49 -44.10 -37.19
CA GLY A 522 -22.88 -44.32 -38.50
C GLY A 522 -22.14 -45.66 -38.60
N CYS A 523 -21.37 -46.01 -37.57
CA CYS A 523 -20.76 -47.34 -37.44
C CYS A 523 -21.80 -48.46 -37.37
N ARG A 524 -22.96 -48.24 -36.73
CA ARG A 524 -24.03 -49.24 -36.65
C ARG A 524 -24.79 -49.39 -37.97
N LYS A 525 -25.12 -48.30 -38.65
CA LYS A 525 -25.74 -48.31 -39.99
C LYS A 525 -24.82 -49.03 -41.00
N THR A 526 -23.52 -48.74 -41.01
CA THR A 526 -22.56 -49.40 -41.91
C THR A 526 -22.32 -50.88 -41.59
N ILE A 527 -22.33 -51.28 -40.32
CA ILE A 527 -22.28 -52.71 -39.93
C ILE A 527 -23.56 -53.45 -40.34
N ASN A 528 -24.74 -52.83 -40.16
CA ASN A 528 -26.01 -53.42 -40.58
C ASN A 528 -26.10 -53.55 -42.11
N ALA A 529 -25.77 -52.49 -42.87
CA ALA A 529 -25.76 -52.56 -44.33
C ALA A 529 -24.79 -53.62 -44.88
N ALA A 530 -23.64 -53.84 -44.22
CA ALA A 530 -22.71 -54.91 -44.56
C ALA A 530 -23.22 -56.33 -44.22
N HIS A 531 -24.24 -56.44 -43.36
CA HIS A 531 -24.93 -57.68 -43.01
C HIS A 531 -26.08 -57.95 -43.99
N ASP A 532 -26.88 -56.93 -44.30
CA ASP A 532 -28.03 -57.03 -45.22
C ASP A 532 -27.60 -57.26 -46.69
N LEU A 533 -26.37 -56.87 -47.05
CA LEU A 533 -25.71 -57.22 -48.32
C LEU A 533 -25.15 -58.67 -48.36
N GLY A 534 -25.44 -59.51 -47.36
CA GLY A 534 -25.23 -60.96 -47.44
C GLY A 534 -23.77 -61.44 -47.48
N ILE A 535 -22.80 -60.65 -47.01
CA ILE A 535 -21.36 -60.99 -47.06
C ILE A 535 -20.97 -61.94 -45.89
N ASP A 536 -21.74 -62.99 -45.68
CA ASP A 536 -21.57 -63.93 -44.58
C ASP A 536 -20.58 -65.06 -44.92
N GLU A 537 -19.30 -64.78 -44.69
CA GLU A 537 -18.33 -65.76 -44.17
C GLU A 537 -16.98 -65.06 -43.87
N LYS A 538 -16.56 -64.14 -44.75
CA LYS A 538 -15.14 -63.71 -44.84
C LYS A 538 -14.83 -62.35 -44.20
N VAL A 539 -15.84 -61.56 -43.82
CA VAL A 539 -15.67 -60.25 -43.17
C VAL A 539 -15.63 -60.37 -41.64
N SER A 540 -16.41 -61.28 -41.06
CA SER A 540 -16.54 -61.51 -39.61
C SER A 540 -15.19 -61.77 -38.91
N VAL A 541 -14.31 -62.55 -39.57
CA VAL A 541 -12.95 -62.87 -39.09
C VAL A 541 -11.99 -61.65 -39.17
N ARG A 542 -12.19 -60.75 -40.13
CA ARG A 542 -11.29 -59.61 -40.36
C ARG A 542 -11.63 -58.42 -39.45
N ILE A 543 -12.92 -58.12 -39.25
CA ILE A 543 -13.35 -57.05 -38.32
C ILE A 543 -13.07 -57.42 -36.86
N ARG A 544 -13.24 -58.69 -36.45
CA ARG A 544 -12.79 -59.16 -35.12
C ARG A 544 -11.29 -58.92 -34.87
N LYS A 545 -10.44 -59.02 -35.90
CA LYS A 545 -9.00 -58.72 -35.81
C LYS A 545 -8.65 -57.23 -35.78
N ILE A 546 -9.52 -56.35 -36.28
CA ILE A 546 -9.32 -54.89 -36.25
C ILE A 546 -9.73 -54.33 -34.88
N SER A 547 -10.85 -54.81 -34.32
CA SER A 547 -11.27 -54.49 -32.93
C SER A 547 -10.25 -54.95 -31.86
N SER A 548 -9.27 -55.78 -32.23
CA SER A 548 -8.26 -56.35 -31.35
C SER A 548 -6.80 -55.94 -31.66
N LYS A 549 -6.53 -54.91 -32.48
CA LYS A 549 -5.15 -54.49 -32.81
C LYS A 549 -4.93 -52.97 -32.95
N VAL A 550 -4.59 -52.34 -31.82
CA VAL A 550 -3.81 -51.09 -31.70
C VAL A 550 -2.88 -51.30 -30.48
N PRO A 551 -1.56 -51.06 -30.57
CA PRO A 551 -0.64 -52.07 -31.10
C PRO A 551 0.19 -52.77 -30.01
N ARG A 552 0.92 -53.83 -30.40
CA ARG A 552 2.06 -54.38 -29.65
C ARG A 552 3.28 -54.38 -30.56
N THR A 553 4.34 -53.68 -30.16
CA THR A 553 5.58 -53.51 -30.93
C THR A 553 6.65 -54.53 -30.52
N SER A 554 7.00 -55.44 -31.43
CA SER A 554 8.19 -56.29 -31.36
C SER A 554 8.39 -57.07 -32.66
N ARG A 555 9.60 -57.42 -33.11
CA ARG A 555 10.95 -56.82 -32.95
C ARG A 555 11.83 -57.53 -33.97
N THR A 556 12.61 -56.83 -34.81
CA THR A 556 13.52 -57.49 -35.77
C THR A 556 14.83 -57.93 -35.10
N SER A 557 15.36 -59.06 -35.54
CA SER A 557 16.65 -59.69 -35.17
C SER A 557 17.81 -59.16 -36.05
N LEU A 558 19.10 -59.52 -35.92
CA LEU A 558 19.83 -60.60 -35.20
C LEU A 558 21.05 -60.05 -34.41
N GLY A 559 21.65 -60.86 -33.52
CA GLY A 559 22.90 -60.50 -32.82
C GLY A 559 23.45 -61.49 -31.77
N SER A 560 23.69 -62.76 -32.16
CA SER A 560 24.64 -63.75 -31.57
C SER A 560 24.83 -63.99 -30.04
N SER A 561 24.82 -65.29 -29.70
CA SER A 561 25.61 -66.02 -28.65
C SER A 561 25.25 -65.99 -27.14
N GLU A 562 25.43 -67.18 -26.56
CA GLU A 562 25.30 -67.66 -25.17
C GLU A 562 26.53 -67.28 -24.26
N PRO A 563 26.57 -67.52 -22.92
CA PRO A 563 26.09 -68.72 -22.19
C PRO A 563 25.45 -68.53 -20.79
N LYS A 564 25.37 -69.64 -20.03
CA LYS A 564 24.62 -69.89 -18.77
C LYS A 564 25.39 -69.58 -17.45
N PRO A 565 24.77 -69.67 -16.24
CA PRO A 565 25.03 -68.71 -15.15
C PRO A 565 25.73 -69.23 -13.87
N GLY A 566 26.06 -68.29 -12.97
CA GLY A 566 26.44 -68.52 -11.56
C GLY A 566 26.18 -67.27 -10.67
N GLN A 567 26.06 -67.47 -9.36
CA GLN A 567 25.83 -66.45 -8.30
C GLN A 567 27.14 -66.18 -7.49
N PRO A 568 27.16 -65.33 -6.43
CA PRO A 568 26.69 -63.94 -6.28
C PRO A 568 27.79 -62.99 -5.70
N GLY A 569 27.52 -61.68 -5.54
CA GLY A 569 28.43 -60.74 -4.84
C GLY A 569 27.85 -59.34 -4.58
N GLN A 570 28.40 -58.61 -3.57
CA GLN A 570 28.03 -57.23 -3.20
C GLN A 570 29.12 -56.19 -3.65
N PRO A 571 29.30 -54.98 -3.05
CA PRO A 571 28.79 -53.74 -3.64
C PRO A 571 29.86 -52.65 -3.90
N GLY A 572 29.52 -51.57 -4.61
CA GLY A 572 30.42 -50.40 -4.75
C GLY A 572 29.81 -49.15 -5.42
N GLN A 573 30.21 -47.97 -4.94
CA GLN A 573 30.00 -46.63 -5.52
C GLN A 573 31.36 -46.12 -6.10
N PRO A 574 31.51 -44.84 -6.54
CA PRO A 574 30.85 -44.15 -7.66
C PRO A 574 31.84 -43.41 -8.61
N GLY A 575 31.34 -42.77 -9.67
CA GLY A 575 31.83 -41.41 -10.03
C GLY A 575 32.33 -41.13 -11.46
N SER A 576 32.68 -39.84 -11.65
CA SER A 576 33.39 -39.20 -12.78
C SER A 576 32.71 -39.03 -14.16
N ARG A 577 32.27 -37.78 -14.41
CA ARG A 577 32.47 -36.99 -15.66
C ARG A 577 34.00 -36.87 -15.95
N PRO A 578 34.52 -36.48 -17.16
CA PRO A 578 34.04 -35.28 -17.88
C PRO A 578 34.32 -35.12 -19.42
N ARG A 579 33.94 -33.91 -19.90
CA ARG A 579 34.37 -33.17 -21.12
C ARG A 579 33.87 -33.65 -22.50
N LEU A 580 33.95 -32.87 -23.60
CA LEU A 580 33.81 -31.42 -23.95
C LEU A 580 34.32 -31.27 -25.42
N VAL A 581 33.84 -30.28 -26.19
CA VAL A 581 34.54 -29.51 -27.27
C VAL A 581 33.80 -29.42 -28.63
N ARG A 582 33.37 -28.18 -28.98
CA ARG A 582 33.18 -27.57 -30.34
C ARG A 582 32.16 -28.19 -31.33
N SER A 583 31.78 -27.54 -32.45
CA SER A 583 31.44 -26.12 -32.78
C SER A 583 31.19 -25.94 -34.30
N SER A 584 30.34 -25.01 -34.75
CA SER A 584 30.62 -24.03 -35.84
C SER A 584 29.38 -23.29 -36.39
N SER A 585 29.59 -22.08 -36.96
CA SER A 585 28.87 -21.37 -38.06
C SER A 585 27.34 -21.43 -38.23
N GLY A 586 26.59 -20.35 -38.51
CA GLY A 586 26.93 -18.92 -38.64
C GLY A 586 27.19 -18.40 -40.07
N LYS A 587 26.21 -17.67 -40.66
CA LYS A 587 26.17 -16.74 -41.84
C LYS A 587 24.71 -16.71 -42.40
N SER A 588 24.17 -15.68 -43.08
CA SER A 588 24.57 -14.27 -43.36
C SER A 588 23.43 -13.46 -44.03
N SER A 589 23.52 -12.11 -44.06
CA SER A 589 22.93 -11.13 -45.06
C SER A 589 21.38 -11.06 -45.23
N LEU A 590 20.71 -9.89 -45.12
CA LEU A 590 20.64 -8.71 -46.05
C LEU A 590 19.99 -9.08 -47.41
N ASP A 591 19.05 -8.35 -48.03
CA ASP A 591 18.42 -7.01 -47.79
C ASP A 591 17.02 -6.96 -48.51
N SER A 592 16.17 -5.91 -48.64
CA SER A 592 16.25 -4.43 -48.41
C SER A 592 14.85 -3.76 -48.21
N GLN A 593 14.85 -2.48 -47.81
CA GLN A 593 13.95 -1.32 -48.14
C GLN A 593 12.39 -1.38 -48.22
N GLU A 594 11.76 -0.42 -47.48
CA GLU A 594 10.74 0.59 -47.89
C GLU A 594 9.32 0.18 -48.40
N THR A 595 8.21 0.93 -48.22
CA THR A 595 7.91 2.21 -47.49
C THR A 595 6.41 2.34 -47.13
N ALA A 596 6.09 3.27 -46.22
CA ALA A 596 4.84 4.06 -46.09
C ALA A 596 3.45 3.39 -45.93
N SER A 597 2.76 3.75 -44.85
CA SER A 597 1.28 3.80 -44.78
C SER A 597 0.76 5.18 -45.25
N PRO A 598 -0.54 5.31 -45.58
CA PRO A 598 -1.42 5.97 -44.60
C PRO A 598 -2.87 5.42 -44.54
N SER A 599 -3.69 6.05 -43.70
CA SER A 599 -5.15 5.94 -43.54
C SER A 599 -5.95 6.03 -44.87
N ALA A 600 -7.21 5.61 -45.00
CA ALA A 600 -8.31 5.85 -44.04
C ALA A 600 -9.62 5.06 -44.33
N ALA A 601 -10.61 5.30 -43.46
CA ALA A 601 -12.06 5.30 -43.74
C ALA A 601 -12.71 4.04 -44.37
N SER A 602 -13.32 3.23 -43.52
CA SER A 602 -14.39 2.28 -43.90
C SER A 602 -15.75 2.98 -44.03
N PRO A 603 -16.44 2.91 -45.19
CA PRO A 603 -17.87 3.16 -45.27
C PRO A 603 -18.68 1.86 -45.14
N SER A 604 -19.80 1.91 -44.43
CA SER A 604 -20.80 0.84 -44.46
C SER A 604 -21.71 0.98 -45.69
N LEU A 605 -22.06 -0.14 -46.33
CA LEU A 605 -23.40 -0.32 -46.89
C LEU A 605 -23.75 -1.80 -47.06
N SER A 606 -25.04 -2.08 -47.19
CA SER A 606 -25.63 -3.42 -47.34
C SER A 606 -25.41 -4.02 -48.73
N LEU A 607 -25.19 -5.33 -48.79
CA LEU A 607 -25.41 -6.14 -49.99
C LEU A 607 -26.47 -7.20 -49.72
N ARG A 608 -27.46 -7.25 -50.61
CA ARG A 608 -28.38 -8.37 -50.80
C ARG A 608 -28.05 -9.02 -52.13
N ASP A 609 -28.02 -10.35 -52.15
CA ASP A 609 -28.44 -11.20 -53.26
C ASP A 609 -27.88 -10.88 -54.67
N ALA A 610 -26.60 -11.22 -54.91
CA ALA A 610 -26.05 -11.44 -56.26
C ALA A 610 -24.85 -12.43 -56.23
N ASP A 611 -24.65 -13.14 -57.35
CA ASP A 611 -23.43 -13.81 -57.80
C ASP A 611 -22.75 -14.87 -56.89
N LEU A 612 -23.47 -15.97 -56.61
CA LEU A 612 -22.89 -17.23 -56.12
C LEU A 612 -22.51 -18.22 -57.25
N GLY A 613 -22.60 -17.82 -58.52
CA GLY A 613 -22.42 -18.72 -59.67
C GLY A 613 -20.97 -18.99 -60.10
N ASN A 614 -20.06 -18.03 -59.96
CA ASN A 614 -18.72 -18.09 -60.58
C ASN A 614 -17.63 -18.81 -59.77
N ALA A 615 -17.95 -19.39 -58.61
CA ALA A 615 -16.96 -20.11 -57.80
C ALA A 615 -16.64 -21.53 -58.32
N GLY A 616 -17.59 -22.18 -59.01
CA GLY A 616 -17.45 -23.58 -59.44
C GLY A 616 -16.41 -23.79 -60.54
N ASP A 617 -16.48 -23.02 -61.63
CA ASP A 617 -15.64 -23.25 -62.80
C ASP A 617 -14.15 -22.90 -62.57
N ALA A 618 -13.87 -21.95 -61.67
CA ALA A 618 -12.51 -21.62 -61.24
C ALA A 618 -11.82 -22.79 -60.50
N VAL A 619 -12.57 -23.57 -59.72
CA VAL A 619 -12.06 -24.81 -59.10
C VAL A 619 -11.90 -25.91 -60.14
N ARG A 620 -12.83 -26.01 -61.11
CA ARG A 620 -12.82 -27.02 -62.16
C ARG A 620 -11.55 -26.95 -63.03
N GLN A 621 -11.18 -25.76 -63.49
CA GLN A 621 -9.94 -25.55 -64.27
C GLN A 621 -8.65 -25.84 -63.50
N TYR A 622 -8.66 -25.84 -62.15
CA TYR A 622 -7.45 -26.09 -61.36
C TYR A 622 -7.06 -27.57 -61.27
N PHE A 623 -7.99 -28.50 -61.55
CA PHE A 623 -7.81 -29.94 -61.31
C PHE A 623 -7.66 -30.83 -62.56
N GLU A 624 -7.84 -30.31 -63.77
CA GLU A 624 -7.70 -31.10 -65.01
C GLU A 624 -6.25 -31.60 -65.30
N GLY A 625 -5.27 -31.21 -64.46
CA GLY A 625 -3.85 -31.48 -64.68
C GLY A 625 -3.23 -32.72 -64.00
N ARG A 626 -3.88 -33.40 -63.04
CA ARG A 626 -3.25 -34.52 -62.27
C ARG A 626 -4.18 -35.65 -61.80
N ASP A 627 -3.65 -36.87 -61.92
CA ASP A 627 -4.08 -38.13 -61.31
C ASP A 627 -5.58 -38.47 -61.31
N SER A 628 -5.99 -39.31 -62.26
CA SER A 628 -7.34 -39.91 -62.35
C SER A 628 -7.79 -40.63 -61.07
N ASN A 629 -6.87 -41.17 -60.27
CA ASN A 629 -7.16 -41.78 -58.96
C ASN A 629 -7.71 -40.79 -57.91
N ILE A 630 -7.52 -39.48 -58.10
CA ILE A 630 -8.09 -38.44 -57.23
C ILE A 630 -9.51 -38.11 -57.67
N ILE A 631 -9.76 -38.01 -58.99
CA ILE A 631 -11.09 -37.75 -59.56
C ILE A 631 -12.08 -38.85 -59.13
N THR A 632 -11.75 -40.14 -59.30
CA THR A 632 -12.65 -41.23 -58.89
C THR A 632 -12.92 -41.25 -57.38
N ARG A 633 -12.02 -40.68 -56.56
CA ARG A 633 -12.24 -40.52 -55.11
C ARG A 633 -13.10 -39.31 -54.78
N LEU A 634 -12.98 -38.22 -55.54
CA LEU A 634 -13.87 -37.06 -55.43
C LEU A 634 -15.30 -37.44 -55.86
N GLU A 635 -15.50 -38.11 -57.01
CA GLU A 635 -16.80 -38.64 -57.42
C GLU A 635 -17.41 -39.61 -56.39
N SER A 636 -16.57 -40.41 -55.73
CA SER A 636 -17.00 -41.30 -54.65
C SER A 636 -17.40 -40.56 -53.37
N ILE A 637 -16.78 -39.41 -53.08
CA ILE A 637 -17.10 -38.56 -51.92
C ILE A 637 -18.32 -37.68 -52.22
N GLU A 638 -18.43 -37.15 -53.44
CA GLU A 638 -19.57 -36.38 -53.93
C GLU A 638 -20.84 -37.23 -53.89
N ARG A 639 -20.82 -38.45 -54.45
CA ARG A 639 -21.93 -39.42 -54.31
C ARG A 639 -22.25 -39.77 -52.86
N LEU A 640 -21.25 -39.81 -51.97
CA LEU A 640 -21.46 -40.04 -50.53
C LEU A 640 -22.13 -38.84 -49.86
N MET A 641 -21.86 -37.61 -50.30
CA MET A 641 -22.54 -36.41 -49.83
C MET A 641 -23.95 -36.30 -50.40
N THR A 642 -24.19 -36.62 -51.69
CA THR A 642 -25.54 -36.68 -52.27
C THR A 642 -26.42 -37.68 -51.51
N LEU A 643 -25.93 -38.92 -51.30
CA LEU A 643 -26.62 -39.95 -50.53
C LEU A 643 -26.78 -39.62 -49.03
N MET A 644 -26.04 -38.64 -48.50
CA MET A 644 -26.25 -38.13 -47.14
C MET A 644 -27.29 -37.01 -47.08
N VAL A 645 -27.43 -36.19 -48.14
CA VAL A 645 -28.45 -35.14 -48.26
C VAL A 645 -29.82 -35.74 -48.60
N GLU A 646 -29.89 -36.69 -49.54
CA GLU A 646 -31.11 -37.46 -49.83
C GLU A 646 -31.64 -38.18 -48.57
N ALA A 647 -30.73 -38.70 -47.73
CA ALA A 647 -31.05 -39.32 -46.45
C ALA A 647 -31.37 -38.34 -45.31
N GLU A 648 -31.32 -37.03 -45.56
CA GLU A 648 -31.72 -35.96 -44.63
C GLU A 648 -33.12 -35.40 -45.02
N GLU A 649 -33.42 -35.31 -46.32
CA GLU A 649 -34.78 -34.99 -46.80
C GLU A 649 -35.81 -36.05 -46.38
N ASP A 650 -35.51 -37.35 -46.53
CA ASP A 650 -36.39 -38.46 -46.13
C ASP A 650 -36.76 -38.45 -44.62
N VAL A 651 -35.94 -37.82 -43.77
CA VAL A 651 -36.20 -37.68 -42.33
C VAL A 651 -37.12 -36.48 -42.04
N SER A 652 -37.15 -35.48 -42.92
CA SER A 652 -38.00 -34.29 -42.77
C SER A 652 -39.48 -34.53 -43.08
N VAL A 653 -39.81 -35.61 -43.78
CA VAL A 653 -41.19 -35.98 -44.19
C VAL A 653 -41.88 -36.91 -43.16
N ALA A 654 -41.19 -37.26 -42.07
CA ALA A 654 -41.63 -38.25 -41.08
C ALA A 654 -41.85 -37.69 -39.66
N TYR A 655 -42.10 -36.38 -39.52
CA TYR A 655 -42.36 -35.67 -38.25
C TYR A 655 -43.55 -34.71 -38.33
#